data_AF-A0A2I1GB16-F1
#
_entry.id   AF-A0A2I1GB16-F1
#
_cell.length_a   1.000
_cell.length_b   1.000
_cell.length_c   1.000
_cell.angle_alpha   90.00
_cell.angle_beta   90.00
_cell.angle_gamma   90.00
#
_symmetry.space_group_name_H-M   'P 1'
#
loop_
_entity.id
_entity.type
_entity.pdbx_description
1 polymer ?
#
loop_
_entity_poly.entity_id
_entity_poly.type
_entity_poly.pdbx_seq_one_letter_code
_entity_poly.pdbx_strand_id
1 'polypeptide(L)'
;MPPIPIIPRKILFGNPSNVLPKISPDGKYLAYIAPKDDVLNIYLTDNPKDLSSAKAITNDKVRGIRNFWWSFDHQIVYPQDKEGDEDFKLYSIDLNTGEKVTLTPFDGTTSEPVKFSPSYPNEVIISINKPDPTVFSLYRCDLKTGEINLIEENTQSFDSYFLNDDLEVCFASKLTDEAGKNVYRKVNNEWELMISYGIDDVHSSEIFSIVKEDNEELIYLIDSRDREYSAIYKINLNDPEKKLHIVAEPDNQEADINNVLTDPNTHVPLAYSVNYLRTSWNPISSEISSDLEFLKSVDGGDFTILSQTLDNTIWIVCFENDTQTAKYYLFDRSNDKCINLLFNSNPNLENYCLAKLNPIVIKSRDGLDLVSYLTLPLNKYDPYSDYKPTHPLPMVLNVHGGPWARDSFVPLRTDHQFFANRGYAVLSVNFRSSTGLGKSLLRAGNGEWGAKAHDDLIDAVNWAIDEKIAEKDKIAIYGGSYGGYAVLAGLTFTPNVFAVGVDIVGPSNLVSLLNSVPSYWKSRISELIQRIGGNPETEEGVKFLTSRSPLTFADNINKPLLICQGQNDPRVKRAESDQIVSLLTSKSIPVSYVLFNDEGHGFVRPQNRISFYAMTEKFLSKVLGGKYEEVSNDFEGANFTILNGSRSIKKFLNKIIFNESNNDTNDTNNINYINHNNDNKNNDNKNNNDNNNNNDNNNDDNNNDDNNNYDNNNYDENNNKNNDTKKKDKKNDINNKKNKKERIQQKKLFNIKNSFDDFYIKQYGKERWYNLLDSLKNEDKNYCTMINKFISNNSKIEFIENSFKNNNNIRKVDYLDILCYISNSKFSLPKKDEHSNLLNVYHIDLASLIVTKALDIQPNDIVLDLCAAPGGKSLAILQHLLNYNEQINNKNEGRGMLIANEINNKRFHRLLQVIKSYIPFKYHQYQIKLVKNSPMENYCYDKILVDAPCSSERHLINDQKELLMWKKSRSNNFSKKQYKILLGAVKALKVNGILVYSTCSISNLENDRVIKKILENSWVRLEVIKRKSGWEIGEETEFGWIILPDKNDGWGPMYFSILKRIEGRNVEKKNNKFYNKDGTV
;
A
#
# COMPACT_ATOMS: atom_id res chain seq x y z
N MET A 1 4.95 -21.25 13.82
CA MET A 1 4.48 -19.87 14.05
C MET A 1 3.07 -19.94 14.63
N PRO A 2 2.61 -18.96 15.44
CA PRO A 2 1.21 -18.89 15.84
C PRO A 2 0.31 -18.71 14.60
N PRO A 3 -0.95 -19.21 14.63
CA PRO A 3 -1.88 -19.03 13.51
C PRO A 3 -2.28 -17.56 13.38
N ILE A 4 -2.28 -17.04 12.15
CA ILE A 4 -2.92 -15.76 11.83
C ILE A 4 -4.43 -15.93 12.08
N PRO A 5 -5.10 -15.04 12.83
CA PRO A 5 -6.54 -15.08 13.02
C PRO A 5 -7.26 -14.80 11.70
N ILE A 6 -8.48 -15.33 11.56
CA ILE A 6 -9.35 -14.92 10.45
C ILE A 6 -9.87 -13.51 10.76
N ILE A 7 -9.87 -12.63 9.76
CA ILE A 7 -10.46 -11.30 9.87
C ILE A 7 -11.97 -11.44 9.61
N PRO A 8 -12.86 -11.06 10.55
CA PRO A 8 -14.30 -11.23 10.39
C PRO A 8 -14.87 -10.50 9.17
N ARG A 9 -15.82 -11.11 8.46
CA ARG A 9 -16.56 -10.51 7.34
C ARG A 9 -17.18 -9.16 7.71
N LYS A 10 -17.78 -9.04 8.90
CA LYS A 10 -18.36 -7.76 9.38
C LYS A 10 -17.31 -6.64 9.58
N ILE A 11 -16.04 -6.97 9.79
CA ILE A 11 -14.96 -5.96 9.94
C ILE A 11 -14.38 -5.55 8.57
N LEU A 12 -14.30 -6.46 7.60
CA LEU A 12 -13.84 -6.14 6.24
C LEU A 12 -14.91 -5.44 5.39
N PHE A 13 -16.18 -5.86 5.52
CA PHE A 13 -17.26 -5.50 4.61
C PHE A 13 -18.48 -4.85 5.28
N GLY A 14 -18.40 -4.53 6.57
CA GLY A 14 -19.39 -3.69 7.25
C GLY A 14 -19.45 -2.26 6.68
N ASN A 15 -20.12 -1.36 7.39
CA ASN A 15 -19.94 0.08 7.15
C ASN A 15 -18.67 0.57 7.85
N PRO A 16 -17.93 1.53 7.26
CA PRO A 16 -16.82 2.19 7.95
C PRO A 16 -17.34 3.01 9.13
N SER A 17 -16.47 3.32 10.08
CA SER A 17 -16.83 4.13 11.25
C SER A 17 -17.07 5.60 10.88
N ASN A 18 -16.21 6.19 10.04
CA ASN A 18 -16.33 7.55 9.54
C ASN A 18 -15.60 7.65 8.19
N VAL A 19 -16.17 8.29 7.16
CA VAL A 19 -15.56 8.49 5.83
C VAL A 19 -16.00 9.81 5.19
N LEU A 20 -15.37 10.18 4.07
CA LEU A 20 -15.72 11.34 3.24
C LEU A 20 -15.89 12.67 4.02
N PRO A 21 -14.92 13.07 4.87
CA PRO A 21 -14.95 14.39 5.50
C PRO A 21 -14.75 15.50 4.45
N LYS A 22 -15.55 16.56 4.53
CA LYS A 22 -15.46 17.77 3.69
C LYS A 22 -15.66 19.02 4.55
N ILE A 23 -14.74 19.97 4.47
CA ILE A 23 -14.83 21.27 5.15
C ILE A 23 -15.80 22.18 4.39
N SER A 24 -16.56 23.03 5.09
CA SER A 24 -17.36 24.08 4.44
C SER A 24 -16.44 25.11 3.76
N PRO A 25 -16.91 25.79 2.69
CA PRO A 25 -16.08 26.77 1.97
C PRO A 25 -15.53 27.89 2.88
N ASP A 26 -16.25 28.26 3.94
CA ASP A 26 -15.85 29.28 4.91
C ASP A 26 -15.08 28.75 6.13
N GLY A 27 -14.74 27.46 6.16
CA GLY A 27 -13.95 26.84 7.23
C GLY A 27 -14.65 26.70 8.58
N LYS A 28 -15.94 27.05 8.71
CA LYS A 28 -16.67 26.99 9.99
C LYS A 28 -17.16 25.58 10.36
N TYR A 29 -17.52 24.78 9.37
CA TYR A 29 -18.17 23.49 9.59
C TYR A 29 -17.40 22.35 8.94
N LEU A 30 -17.47 21.16 9.54
CA LEU A 30 -16.94 19.93 8.98
C LEU A 30 -18.04 18.87 8.98
N ALA A 31 -18.37 18.39 7.78
CA ALA A 31 -19.33 17.32 7.58
C ALA A 31 -18.62 16.04 7.11
N TYR A 32 -19.17 14.88 7.46
CA TYR A 32 -18.64 13.56 7.09
C TYR A 32 -19.76 12.51 7.08
N ILE A 33 -19.49 11.31 6.56
CA ILE A 33 -20.44 10.20 6.53
C ILE A 33 -20.07 9.15 7.61
N ALA A 34 -21.03 8.74 8.42
CA ALA A 34 -20.87 7.73 9.48
C ALA A 34 -22.19 6.95 9.72
N PRO A 35 -22.14 5.73 10.30
CA PRO A 35 -23.33 4.92 10.51
C PRO A 35 -24.14 5.39 11.73
N LYS A 36 -25.44 5.61 11.49
CA LYS A 36 -26.49 5.78 12.51
C LYS A 36 -27.41 4.56 12.40
N ASP A 37 -27.59 3.83 13.49
CA ASP A 37 -28.35 2.57 13.51
C ASP A 37 -27.86 1.56 12.42
N ASP A 38 -26.53 1.40 12.32
CA ASP A 38 -25.79 0.67 11.26
C ASP A 38 -25.95 1.20 9.81
N VAL A 39 -26.70 2.28 9.56
CA VAL A 39 -26.96 2.88 8.22
C VAL A 39 -26.23 4.21 8.02
N LEU A 40 -25.53 4.38 6.89
CA LEU A 40 -24.71 5.57 6.61
C LEU A 40 -25.55 6.87 6.52
N ASN A 41 -25.13 7.87 7.26
CA ASN A 41 -25.79 9.16 7.42
C ASN A 41 -24.74 10.29 7.47
N ILE A 42 -25.14 11.51 7.11
CA ILE A 42 -24.28 12.70 7.21
C ILE A 42 -24.27 13.20 8.65
N TYR A 43 -23.06 13.38 9.18
CA TYR A 43 -22.75 13.98 10.47
C TYR A 43 -22.09 15.34 10.25
N LEU A 44 -22.28 16.26 11.20
CA LEU A 44 -21.83 17.64 11.16
C LEU A 44 -21.24 18.07 12.50
N THR A 45 -20.12 18.79 12.49
CA THR A 45 -19.60 19.58 13.63
C THR A 45 -19.42 21.05 13.25
N ASP A 46 -19.62 21.92 14.24
CA ASP A 46 -19.30 23.36 14.29
C ASP A 46 -17.87 23.65 14.76
N ASN A 47 -17.11 22.60 15.09
CA ASN A 47 -15.69 22.66 15.42
C ASN A 47 -14.89 21.71 14.53
N PRO A 48 -14.38 22.14 13.36
CA PRO A 48 -13.62 21.29 12.45
C PRO A 48 -12.34 20.65 13.04
N LYS A 49 -11.87 21.12 14.21
CA LYS A 49 -10.68 20.58 14.89
C LYS A 49 -11.04 19.57 16.01
N ASP A 50 -12.32 19.43 16.38
CA ASP A 50 -12.82 18.40 17.31
C ASP A 50 -14.22 17.87 16.91
N LEU A 51 -14.31 16.55 16.72
CA LEU A 51 -15.54 15.86 16.33
C LEU A 51 -16.43 15.46 17.51
N SER A 52 -16.03 15.75 18.75
CA SER A 52 -16.78 15.36 19.96
C SER A 52 -18.20 15.96 20.03
N SER A 53 -18.43 17.10 19.38
CA SER A 53 -19.75 17.76 19.27
C SER A 53 -20.61 17.25 18.10
N ALA A 54 -20.08 16.37 17.24
CA ALA A 54 -20.69 16.04 15.95
C ALA A 54 -22.03 15.30 16.06
N LYS A 55 -22.99 15.66 15.18
CA LYS A 55 -24.37 15.14 15.20
C LYS A 55 -24.83 14.71 13.81
N ALA A 56 -25.58 13.62 13.73
CA ALA A 56 -26.23 13.17 12.51
C ALA A 56 -27.33 14.16 12.10
N ILE A 57 -27.16 14.84 10.96
CA ILE A 57 -28.18 15.75 10.39
C ILE A 57 -29.18 15.01 9.51
N THR A 58 -28.82 13.84 8.96
CA THR A 58 -29.73 12.97 8.19
C THR A 58 -30.30 11.84 9.07
N ASN A 59 -31.25 11.08 8.50
CA ASN A 59 -31.90 9.97 9.17
C ASN A 59 -32.38 8.88 8.19
N ASP A 60 -31.54 8.50 7.21
CA ASP A 60 -31.82 7.32 6.37
C ASP A 60 -31.75 6.04 7.22
N LYS A 61 -32.54 5.04 6.82
CA LYS A 61 -32.70 3.76 7.53
C LYS A 61 -32.60 2.51 6.63
N VAL A 62 -32.23 2.66 5.35
CA VAL A 62 -32.38 1.56 4.38
C VAL A 62 -31.11 1.28 3.60
N ARG A 63 -30.53 2.32 2.97
CA ARG A 63 -29.49 2.17 1.93
C ARG A 63 -28.22 2.96 2.21
N GLY A 64 -28.34 4.04 2.98
CA GLY A 64 -27.25 4.87 3.43
C GLY A 64 -26.82 5.92 2.39
N ILE A 65 -26.53 7.13 2.88
CA ILE A 65 -26.04 8.23 2.06
C ILE A 65 -24.53 8.04 1.82
N ARG A 66 -24.10 8.15 0.55
CA ARG A 66 -22.74 7.77 0.10
C ARG A 66 -21.88 8.94 -0.38
N ASN A 67 -22.47 10.08 -0.70
CA ASN A 67 -21.78 11.32 -1.07
C ASN A 67 -22.65 12.54 -0.69
N PHE A 68 -22.04 13.70 -0.60
CA PHE A 68 -22.71 14.99 -0.38
C PHE A 68 -21.82 16.14 -0.87
N TRP A 69 -22.39 17.32 -1.06
CA TRP A 69 -21.69 18.55 -1.46
C TRP A 69 -22.11 19.72 -0.57
N TRP A 70 -21.22 20.70 -0.44
CA TRP A 70 -21.46 21.97 0.23
C TRP A 70 -21.97 23.02 -0.75
N SER A 71 -22.98 23.81 -0.36
CA SER A 71 -23.20 25.13 -0.95
C SER A 71 -22.33 26.18 -0.25
N PHE A 72 -22.42 27.43 -0.71
CA PHE A 72 -21.69 28.55 -0.11
C PHE A 72 -22.51 29.33 0.94
N ASP A 73 -23.82 29.07 1.08
CA ASP A 73 -24.69 29.60 2.15
C ASP A 73 -25.16 28.49 3.14
N HIS A 74 -24.22 27.62 3.53
CA HIS A 74 -24.40 26.57 4.55
C HIS A 74 -25.56 25.60 4.30
N GLN A 75 -25.82 25.21 3.05
CA GLN A 75 -26.58 23.99 2.76
C GLN A 75 -25.66 22.79 2.48
N ILE A 76 -26.18 21.60 2.74
CA ILE A 76 -25.61 20.33 2.27
C ILE A 76 -26.57 19.67 1.29
N VAL A 77 -26.09 19.41 0.08
CA VAL A 77 -26.83 18.67 -0.97
C VAL A 77 -26.36 17.22 -1.00
N TYR A 78 -27.28 16.26 -1.11
CA TYR A 78 -26.93 14.83 -1.24
C TYR A 78 -27.88 14.07 -2.18
N PRO A 79 -27.41 12.98 -2.82
CA PRO A 79 -28.20 12.14 -3.70
C PRO A 79 -28.69 10.87 -2.97
N GLN A 80 -29.85 10.35 -3.36
CA GLN A 80 -30.32 9.03 -2.89
C GLN A 80 -31.09 8.27 -3.99
N ASP A 81 -30.66 7.04 -4.25
CA ASP A 81 -31.32 6.03 -5.11
C ASP A 81 -32.26 5.12 -4.28
N LYS A 82 -33.23 4.46 -4.92
CA LYS A 82 -34.14 3.52 -4.25
C LYS A 82 -33.78 2.09 -4.65
N GLU A 83 -33.39 1.27 -3.67
CA GLU A 83 -33.17 -0.18 -3.85
C GLU A 83 -32.18 -0.54 -5.00
N GLY A 84 -31.39 0.42 -5.48
CA GLY A 84 -30.39 0.25 -6.54
C GLY A 84 -30.87 0.49 -7.98
N ASP A 85 -32.00 1.17 -8.17
CA ASP A 85 -32.47 1.63 -9.49
C ASP A 85 -31.56 2.65 -10.19
N GLU A 86 -30.72 3.37 -9.43
CA GLU A 86 -29.88 4.50 -9.88
C GLU A 86 -30.69 5.74 -10.33
N ASP A 87 -31.99 5.81 -10.04
CA ASP A 87 -32.83 7.01 -10.18
C ASP A 87 -32.57 7.95 -8.99
N PHE A 88 -31.41 8.62 -9.00
CA PHE A 88 -30.96 9.48 -7.91
C PHE A 88 -31.82 10.75 -7.80
N LYS A 89 -32.45 10.92 -6.63
CA LYS A 89 -33.10 12.19 -6.24
C LYS A 89 -32.16 13.03 -5.40
N LEU A 90 -32.19 14.35 -5.60
CA LEU A 90 -31.38 15.31 -4.86
C LEU A 90 -32.16 15.92 -3.70
N TYR A 91 -31.49 16.07 -2.56
CA TYR A 91 -32.03 16.65 -1.34
C TYR A 91 -31.09 17.73 -0.81
N SER A 92 -31.66 18.81 -0.26
CA SER A 92 -30.95 19.88 0.44
C SER A 92 -31.26 19.82 1.95
N ILE A 93 -30.29 20.23 2.77
CA ILE A 93 -30.48 20.55 4.20
C ILE A 93 -29.87 21.92 4.46
N ASP A 94 -30.67 22.86 4.94
CA ASP A 94 -30.18 24.14 5.46
C ASP A 94 -29.70 23.95 6.91
N LEU A 95 -28.45 24.32 7.21
CA LEU A 95 -27.87 24.09 8.53
C LEU A 95 -28.24 25.16 9.58
N ASN A 96 -28.79 26.30 9.16
CA ASN A 96 -29.25 27.36 10.05
C ASN A 96 -30.67 27.08 10.57
N THR A 97 -31.54 26.50 9.73
CA THR A 97 -32.92 26.15 10.11
C THR A 97 -33.10 24.67 10.47
N GLY A 98 -32.27 23.78 9.93
CA GLY A 98 -32.45 22.32 9.99
C GLY A 98 -33.53 21.80 9.02
N GLU A 99 -34.07 22.66 8.15
CA GLU A 99 -35.09 22.32 7.16
C GLU A 99 -34.52 21.44 6.03
N LYS A 100 -35.40 20.65 5.39
CA LYS A 100 -35.02 19.67 4.38
C LYS A 100 -35.93 19.74 3.18
N VAL A 101 -35.34 19.85 2.01
CA VAL A 101 -36.05 20.03 0.75
C VAL A 101 -35.67 18.92 -0.22
N THR A 102 -36.64 18.37 -0.95
CA THR A 102 -36.37 17.47 -2.07
C THR A 102 -36.30 18.31 -3.34
N LEU A 103 -35.10 18.44 -3.92
CA LEU A 103 -34.83 19.31 -5.07
C LEU A 103 -35.33 18.69 -6.38
N THR A 104 -35.26 17.36 -6.51
CA THR A 104 -35.78 16.62 -7.69
C THR A 104 -36.84 15.59 -7.27
N PRO A 105 -38.08 16.02 -6.95
CA PRO A 105 -39.16 15.14 -6.52
C PRO A 105 -39.85 14.40 -7.68
N PHE A 106 -39.06 13.87 -8.62
CA PHE A 106 -39.54 13.18 -9.83
C PHE A 106 -39.26 11.68 -9.73
N ASP A 107 -40.10 10.85 -10.35
CA ASP A 107 -39.94 9.39 -10.45
C ASP A 107 -39.55 9.02 -11.90
N GLY A 108 -38.75 7.96 -12.09
CA GLY A 108 -38.28 7.55 -13.42
C GLY A 108 -37.20 8.45 -14.02
N THR A 109 -36.49 9.19 -13.17
CA THR A 109 -35.43 10.14 -13.56
C THR A 109 -34.29 10.12 -12.55
N THR A 110 -33.07 10.29 -13.04
CA THR A 110 -31.85 10.45 -12.23
C THR A 110 -31.34 11.89 -12.31
N SER A 111 -30.69 12.38 -11.25
CA SER A 111 -30.32 13.79 -11.08
C SER A 111 -28.99 13.95 -10.33
N GLU A 112 -28.17 14.91 -10.75
CA GLU A 112 -26.88 15.23 -10.13
C GLU A 112 -26.56 16.74 -10.12
N PRO A 113 -25.78 17.25 -9.15
CA PRO A 113 -25.31 18.63 -9.15
C PRO A 113 -24.10 18.80 -10.08
N VAL A 114 -24.16 19.82 -10.94
CA VAL A 114 -23.14 20.13 -11.96
C VAL A 114 -22.19 21.24 -11.48
N LYS A 115 -22.73 22.36 -10.98
CA LYS A 115 -21.94 23.52 -10.52
C LYS A 115 -22.61 24.23 -9.36
N PHE A 116 -21.83 24.46 -8.29
CA PHE A 116 -22.10 25.43 -7.23
C PHE A 116 -21.21 26.67 -7.48
N SER A 117 -21.62 27.85 -7.01
CA SER A 117 -20.85 29.09 -7.17
C SER A 117 -20.87 29.95 -5.90
N PRO A 118 -19.75 30.61 -5.54
CA PRO A 118 -19.73 31.60 -4.46
C PRO A 118 -20.52 32.87 -4.82
N SER A 119 -20.72 33.17 -6.11
CA SER A 119 -21.53 34.30 -6.59
C SER A 119 -23.03 34.08 -6.40
N TYR A 120 -23.47 32.82 -6.35
CA TYR A 120 -24.87 32.42 -6.17
C TYR A 120 -24.98 31.37 -5.04
N PRO A 121 -24.72 31.76 -3.79
CA PRO A 121 -24.36 30.81 -2.73
C PRO A 121 -25.53 29.94 -2.23
N ASN A 122 -26.76 30.31 -2.57
CA ASN A 122 -28.02 29.59 -2.30
C ASN A 122 -28.50 28.72 -3.46
N GLU A 123 -27.75 28.66 -4.56
CA GLU A 123 -28.21 28.05 -5.81
C GLU A 123 -27.23 27.00 -6.31
N VAL A 124 -27.74 26.09 -7.14
CA VAL A 124 -26.97 25.05 -7.80
C VAL A 124 -27.52 24.81 -9.20
N ILE A 125 -26.65 24.55 -10.17
CA ILE A 125 -27.06 23.98 -11.45
C ILE A 125 -27.06 22.47 -11.33
N ILE A 126 -28.20 21.84 -11.62
CA ILE A 126 -28.40 20.39 -11.61
C ILE A 126 -28.70 19.88 -13.02
N SER A 127 -28.27 18.66 -13.31
CA SER A 127 -28.67 17.93 -14.52
C SER A 127 -29.81 16.96 -14.17
N ILE A 128 -30.76 16.79 -15.09
CA ILE A 128 -31.87 15.83 -14.97
C ILE A 128 -32.14 15.23 -16.36
N ASN A 129 -32.35 13.92 -16.48
CA ASN A 129 -32.77 13.28 -17.74
C ASN A 129 -34.27 13.50 -18.03
N LYS A 130 -34.62 14.77 -18.24
CA LYS A 130 -35.97 15.31 -18.43
C LYS A 130 -35.86 16.60 -19.27
N PRO A 131 -36.78 16.90 -20.20
CA PRO A 131 -37.97 16.14 -20.57
C PRO A 131 -37.71 14.83 -21.32
N ASP A 132 -36.55 14.67 -21.95
CA ASP A 132 -36.14 13.43 -22.62
C ASP A 132 -35.34 12.51 -21.67
N PRO A 133 -35.74 11.24 -21.46
CA PRO A 133 -35.03 10.31 -20.56
C PRO A 133 -33.68 9.80 -21.11
N THR A 134 -33.28 10.19 -22.32
CA THR A 134 -32.06 9.75 -23.00
C THR A 134 -30.90 10.75 -22.92
N VAL A 135 -31.16 11.99 -22.51
CA VAL A 135 -30.19 13.10 -22.45
C VAL A 135 -30.48 14.00 -21.25
N PHE A 136 -29.45 14.63 -20.67
CA PHE A 136 -29.61 15.47 -19.48
C PHE A 136 -29.78 16.94 -19.84
N SER A 137 -30.85 17.58 -19.36
CA SER A 137 -31.05 19.04 -19.45
C SER A 137 -30.62 19.74 -18.16
N LEU A 138 -30.27 21.02 -18.23
CA LEU A 138 -29.79 21.80 -17.08
C LEU A 138 -30.91 22.64 -16.45
N TYR A 139 -31.01 22.56 -15.13
CA TYR A 139 -31.94 23.33 -14.32
C TYR A 139 -31.17 24.14 -13.26
N ARG A 140 -31.57 25.38 -13.06
CA ARG A 140 -31.11 26.25 -11.97
C ARG A 140 -32.05 26.05 -10.79
N CYS A 141 -31.51 25.64 -9.65
CA CYS A 141 -32.25 25.22 -8.46
C CYS A 141 -31.92 26.10 -7.26
N ASP A 142 -32.94 26.62 -6.58
CA ASP A 142 -32.80 27.27 -5.27
C ASP A 142 -32.80 26.22 -4.15
N LEU A 143 -31.80 26.29 -3.26
CA LEU A 143 -31.52 25.26 -2.26
C LEU A 143 -32.39 25.35 -0.99
N LYS A 144 -33.17 26.42 -0.82
CA LYS A 144 -34.04 26.69 0.34
C LYS A 144 -35.52 26.41 0.06
N THR A 145 -35.95 26.59 -1.19
CA THR A 145 -37.33 26.40 -1.64
C THR A 145 -37.52 25.13 -2.46
N GLY A 146 -36.46 24.66 -3.15
CA GLY A 146 -36.58 23.58 -4.14
C GLY A 146 -37.25 24.02 -5.44
N GLU A 147 -37.40 25.33 -5.69
CA GLU A 147 -37.80 25.82 -7.00
C GLU A 147 -36.72 25.49 -8.02
N ILE A 148 -37.11 24.90 -9.15
CA ILE A 148 -36.22 24.61 -10.28
C ILE A 148 -36.72 25.28 -11.55
N ASN A 149 -35.81 25.94 -12.27
CA ASN A 149 -36.08 26.61 -13.53
C ASN A 149 -35.16 26.03 -14.62
N LEU A 150 -35.73 25.64 -15.75
CA LEU A 150 -34.99 25.12 -16.90
C LEU A 150 -34.13 26.24 -17.51
N ILE A 151 -32.82 26.01 -17.68
CA ILE A 151 -31.89 27.00 -18.27
C ILE A 151 -31.25 26.54 -19.58
N GLU A 152 -31.14 25.22 -19.81
CA GLU A 152 -30.73 24.65 -21.10
C GLU A 152 -31.50 23.35 -21.34
N GLU A 153 -32.35 23.33 -22.38
CA GLU A 153 -33.00 22.09 -22.84
C GLU A 153 -32.08 21.38 -23.83
N ASN A 154 -31.70 20.14 -23.52
CA ASN A 154 -30.73 19.38 -24.30
C ASN A 154 -31.35 18.80 -25.57
N THR A 155 -31.60 19.67 -26.55
CA THR A 155 -32.17 19.32 -27.86
C THR A 155 -31.11 18.85 -28.86
N GLN A 156 -29.83 19.08 -28.57
CA GLN A 156 -28.70 18.77 -29.44
C GLN A 156 -28.03 17.42 -29.15
N SER A 157 -28.52 16.68 -28.14
CA SER A 157 -27.95 15.42 -27.63
C SER A 157 -26.53 15.55 -27.10
N PHE A 158 -26.30 16.53 -26.23
CA PHE A 158 -25.07 16.67 -25.45
C PHE A 158 -24.96 15.63 -24.33
N ASP A 159 -23.74 15.15 -24.09
CA ASP A 159 -23.43 14.16 -23.05
C ASP A 159 -22.86 14.79 -21.76
N SER A 160 -22.33 16.02 -21.84
CA SER A 160 -21.96 16.84 -20.68
C SER A 160 -22.00 18.34 -21.00
N TYR A 161 -22.01 19.16 -19.95
CA TYR A 161 -21.96 20.63 -20.01
C TYR A 161 -20.93 21.18 -19.04
N PHE A 162 -20.32 22.32 -19.38
CA PHE A 162 -19.32 23.00 -18.55
C PHE A 162 -19.73 24.46 -18.35
N LEU A 163 -19.68 24.92 -17.10
CA LEU A 163 -20.17 26.23 -16.66
C LEU A 163 -19.10 27.01 -15.91
N ASN A 164 -19.14 28.33 -16.03
CA ASN A 164 -18.30 29.25 -15.26
C ASN A 164 -18.92 29.58 -13.89
N ASP A 165 -18.26 30.42 -13.10
CA ASP A 165 -18.73 30.84 -11.77
C ASP A 165 -19.93 31.80 -11.80
N ASP A 166 -20.23 32.39 -12.95
CA ASP A 166 -21.46 33.16 -13.16
C ASP A 166 -22.69 32.24 -13.40
N LEU A 167 -22.49 30.92 -13.37
CA LEU A 167 -23.44 29.85 -13.72
C LEU A 167 -23.93 29.93 -15.18
N GLU A 168 -23.13 30.54 -16.05
CA GLU A 168 -23.38 30.58 -17.49
C GLU A 168 -22.97 29.25 -18.14
N VAL A 169 -23.76 28.75 -19.10
CA VAL A 169 -23.45 27.52 -19.85
C VAL A 169 -22.47 27.85 -20.98
N CYS A 170 -21.18 27.64 -20.72
CA CYS A 170 -20.10 28.03 -21.63
C CYS A 170 -19.79 26.99 -22.71
N PHE A 171 -19.82 25.70 -22.36
CA PHE A 171 -19.50 24.60 -23.27
C PHE A 171 -20.43 23.40 -23.09
N ALA A 172 -20.48 22.56 -24.12
CA ALA A 172 -21.08 21.24 -24.07
C ALA A 172 -20.25 20.23 -24.88
N SER A 173 -20.29 18.95 -24.53
CA SER A 173 -19.74 17.88 -25.35
C SER A 173 -20.80 16.95 -25.88
N LYS A 174 -20.52 16.26 -26.99
CA LYS A 174 -21.16 14.99 -27.34
C LYS A 174 -20.21 14.06 -28.04
N LEU A 175 -20.50 12.77 -27.94
CA LEU A 175 -19.84 11.76 -28.76
C LEU A 175 -20.30 11.86 -30.22
N THR A 176 -19.47 11.37 -31.14
CA THR A 176 -19.79 11.28 -32.57
C THR A 176 -20.19 9.86 -32.96
N ASP A 177 -20.70 9.67 -34.19
CA ASP A 177 -21.00 8.34 -34.73
C ASP A 177 -19.71 7.51 -34.89
N GLU A 178 -18.58 8.19 -35.16
CA GLU A 178 -17.23 7.62 -35.16
C GLU A 178 -16.67 7.38 -33.75
N ALA A 179 -17.48 7.50 -32.69
CA ALA A 179 -17.10 7.34 -31.28
C ALA A 179 -15.97 8.27 -30.81
N GLY A 180 -15.72 9.36 -31.55
CA GLY A 180 -14.95 10.51 -31.06
C GLY A 180 -15.78 11.37 -30.11
N LYS A 181 -15.23 12.49 -29.63
CA LYS A 181 -15.92 13.47 -28.78
C LYS A 181 -15.73 14.88 -29.35
N ASN A 182 -16.82 15.57 -29.64
CA ASN A 182 -16.81 16.98 -30.04
C ASN A 182 -17.18 17.86 -28.85
N VAL A 183 -16.44 18.97 -28.67
CA VAL A 183 -16.73 20.01 -27.67
C VAL A 183 -17.11 21.29 -28.40
N TYR A 184 -18.24 21.85 -28.00
CA TYR A 184 -18.85 23.05 -28.56
C TYR A 184 -18.79 24.19 -27.53
N ARG A 185 -18.51 25.40 -27.98
CA ARG A 185 -18.63 26.64 -27.18
C ARG A 185 -19.98 27.30 -27.48
N LYS A 186 -20.63 27.83 -26.45
CA LYS A 186 -21.83 28.66 -26.62
C LYS A 186 -21.42 30.10 -26.95
N VAL A 187 -21.87 30.63 -28.08
CA VAL A 187 -21.56 31.99 -28.56
C VAL A 187 -22.84 32.62 -29.11
N ASN A 188 -23.27 33.75 -28.56
CA ASN A 188 -24.53 34.42 -28.94
C ASN A 188 -25.78 33.50 -28.91
N ASN A 189 -25.81 32.55 -27.96
CA ASN A 189 -26.76 31.44 -27.83
C ASN A 189 -26.70 30.32 -28.89
N GLU A 190 -25.81 30.41 -29.88
CA GLU A 190 -25.54 29.32 -30.82
C GLU A 190 -24.38 28.43 -30.34
N TRP A 191 -24.29 27.20 -30.88
CA TRP A 191 -23.30 26.19 -30.49
C TRP A 191 -22.21 26.02 -31.56
N GLU A 192 -21.05 26.64 -31.36
CA GLU A 192 -19.90 26.57 -32.28
C GLU A 192 -18.98 25.39 -31.93
N LEU A 193 -18.62 24.54 -32.91
CA LEU A 193 -17.62 23.48 -32.71
C LEU A 193 -16.24 24.08 -32.43
N MET A 194 -15.63 23.71 -31.29
CA MET A 194 -14.33 24.23 -30.86
C MET A 194 -13.23 23.18 -30.87
N ILE A 195 -13.51 21.96 -30.38
CA ILE A 195 -12.54 20.85 -30.33
C ILE A 195 -13.20 19.57 -30.83
N SER A 196 -12.44 18.75 -31.55
CA SER A 196 -12.79 17.36 -31.86
C SER A 196 -11.68 16.43 -31.37
N TYR A 197 -12.07 15.33 -30.73
CA TYR A 197 -11.23 14.25 -30.23
C TYR A 197 -11.56 12.95 -30.96
N GLY A 198 -10.56 12.19 -31.40
CA GLY A 198 -10.77 10.83 -31.90
C GLY A 198 -11.10 9.85 -30.77
N ILE A 199 -11.61 8.67 -31.10
CA ILE A 199 -11.99 7.62 -30.13
C ILE A 199 -10.88 7.30 -29.11
N ASP A 200 -9.61 7.36 -29.53
CA ASP A 200 -8.46 7.10 -28.65
C ASP A 200 -8.31 8.17 -27.54
N ASP A 201 -8.70 9.41 -27.80
CA ASP A 201 -8.51 10.57 -26.91
C ASP A 201 -9.67 10.82 -25.92
N VAL A 202 -10.82 10.15 -26.10
CA VAL A 202 -12.07 10.44 -25.38
C VAL A 202 -11.96 10.31 -23.86
N HIS A 203 -11.18 9.33 -23.38
CA HIS A 203 -10.98 9.01 -21.96
C HIS A 203 -9.76 9.69 -21.33
N SER A 204 -9.01 10.46 -22.12
CA SER A 204 -7.75 11.10 -21.72
C SER A 204 -7.70 12.57 -22.13
N SER A 205 -8.85 13.16 -22.48
CA SER A 205 -9.01 14.59 -22.80
C SER A 205 -10.35 15.17 -22.30
N GLU A 206 -10.31 16.26 -21.52
CA GLU A 206 -11.48 16.95 -20.96
C GLU A 206 -11.16 18.40 -20.53
N ILE A 207 -12.15 19.29 -20.58
CA ILE A 207 -12.06 20.61 -19.93
C ILE A 207 -12.35 20.41 -18.44
N PHE A 208 -11.46 20.86 -17.55
CA PHE A 208 -11.65 20.74 -16.10
C PHE A 208 -11.77 22.10 -15.39
N SER A 209 -11.47 23.21 -16.07
CA SER A 209 -11.58 24.56 -15.50
C SER A 209 -11.79 25.63 -16.57
N ILE A 210 -12.53 26.68 -16.18
CA ILE A 210 -12.81 27.89 -16.96
C ILE A 210 -12.47 29.06 -16.02
N VAL A 211 -11.66 30.02 -16.48
CA VAL A 211 -11.12 31.12 -15.67
C VAL A 211 -11.25 32.44 -16.44
N LYS A 212 -11.68 33.52 -15.78
CA LYS A 212 -11.69 34.89 -16.32
C LYS A 212 -10.55 35.68 -15.64
N GLU A 213 -9.47 36.01 -16.36
CA GLU A 213 -8.26 36.68 -15.83
C GLU A 213 -7.86 37.85 -16.74
N ASP A 214 -7.66 39.06 -16.19
CA ASP A 214 -7.22 40.27 -16.92
C ASP A 214 -7.98 40.61 -18.23
N ASN A 215 -9.27 40.23 -18.31
CA ASN A 215 -10.18 40.31 -19.48
C ASN A 215 -9.96 39.24 -20.57
N GLU A 216 -9.09 38.27 -20.34
CA GLU A 216 -9.02 37.02 -21.10
C GLU A 216 -9.97 35.96 -20.49
N GLU A 217 -10.67 35.21 -21.35
CA GLU A 217 -11.41 34.01 -20.93
C GLU A 217 -10.54 32.78 -21.28
N LEU A 218 -10.06 32.10 -20.26
CA LEU A 218 -9.18 30.94 -20.36
C LEU A 218 -9.95 29.65 -20.07
N ILE A 219 -9.60 28.57 -20.77
CA ILE A 219 -9.94 27.20 -20.33
C ILE A 219 -8.68 26.41 -20.07
N TYR A 220 -8.75 25.54 -19.07
CA TYR A 220 -7.75 24.50 -18.83
C TYR A 220 -8.34 23.13 -19.11
N LEU A 221 -7.56 22.31 -19.82
CA LEU A 221 -7.94 20.99 -20.24
C LEU A 221 -6.82 19.99 -19.99
N ILE A 222 -7.20 18.77 -19.62
CA ILE A 222 -6.37 17.59 -19.85
C ILE A 222 -6.54 17.27 -21.35
N ASP A 223 -5.47 16.97 -22.06
CA ASP A 223 -5.51 16.61 -23.48
C ASP A 223 -4.43 15.59 -23.83
N SER A 224 -4.76 14.62 -24.67
CA SER A 224 -3.87 13.54 -25.13
C SER A 224 -3.61 13.56 -26.64
N ARG A 225 -4.17 14.51 -27.40
CA ARG A 225 -4.01 14.57 -28.86
C ARG A 225 -2.55 14.70 -29.26
N ASP A 226 -2.18 14.02 -30.35
CA ASP A 226 -0.82 13.92 -30.89
C ASP A 226 0.26 13.33 -29.95
N ARG A 227 -0.14 12.72 -28.82
CA ARG A 227 0.74 12.04 -27.86
C ARG A 227 0.15 10.73 -27.32
N GLU A 228 0.92 9.96 -26.55
CA GLU A 228 0.48 8.67 -25.97
C GLU A 228 -0.26 8.83 -24.63
N TYR A 229 0.20 9.76 -23.79
CA TYR A 229 -0.35 10.07 -22.47
C TYR A 229 -0.77 11.54 -22.37
N SER A 230 -1.77 11.83 -21.54
CA SER A 230 -2.31 13.18 -21.38
C SER A 230 -1.40 14.18 -20.67
N ALA A 231 -1.61 15.47 -20.98
CA ALA A 231 -0.96 16.62 -20.35
C ALA A 231 -1.99 17.73 -20.08
N ILE A 232 -1.66 18.70 -19.21
CA ILE A 232 -2.50 19.87 -18.98
C ILE A 232 -2.10 20.96 -19.96
N TYR A 233 -3.09 21.50 -20.66
CA TYR A 233 -2.99 22.67 -21.52
C TYR A 233 -3.90 23.78 -21.01
N LYS A 234 -3.64 25.00 -21.48
CA LYS A 234 -4.59 26.11 -21.47
C LYS A 234 -4.83 26.64 -22.88
N ILE A 235 -6.03 27.14 -23.12
CA ILE A 235 -6.41 27.88 -24.33
C ILE A 235 -6.98 29.23 -23.88
N ASN A 236 -6.55 30.32 -24.53
CA ASN A 236 -7.20 31.61 -24.44
C ASN A 236 -8.30 31.67 -25.53
N LEU A 237 -9.54 31.95 -25.15
CA LEU A 237 -10.70 31.96 -26.07
C LEU A 237 -10.83 33.28 -26.86
N ASN A 238 -10.11 34.32 -26.43
CA ASN A 238 -9.94 35.59 -27.14
C ASN A 238 -8.85 35.48 -28.23
N ASP A 239 -7.95 34.49 -28.18
CA ASP A 239 -7.07 34.15 -29.30
C ASP A 239 -7.91 33.61 -30.48
N PRO A 240 -7.95 34.27 -31.66
CA PRO A 240 -8.67 33.76 -32.81
C PRO A 240 -8.16 32.39 -33.26
N GLU A 241 -6.87 32.09 -33.06
CA GLU A 241 -6.25 30.80 -33.40
C GLU A 241 -6.39 29.74 -32.29
N LYS A 242 -6.93 30.10 -31.10
CA LYS A 242 -7.22 29.23 -29.95
C LYS A 242 -6.09 28.24 -29.61
N LYS A 243 -4.85 28.73 -29.54
CA LYS A 243 -3.67 27.86 -29.38
C LYS A 243 -3.68 27.08 -28.07
N LEU A 244 -3.32 25.80 -28.18
CA LEU A 244 -2.96 24.94 -27.05
C LEU A 244 -1.61 25.37 -26.48
N HIS A 245 -1.60 25.94 -25.29
CA HIS A 245 -0.40 26.24 -24.53
C HIS A 245 -0.21 25.20 -23.42
N ILE A 246 0.87 24.43 -23.46
CA ILE A 246 1.13 23.43 -22.41
C ILE A 246 1.43 24.11 -21.06
N VAL A 247 0.88 23.54 -19.99
CA VAL A 247 1.04 24.00 -18.61
C VAL A 247 1.87 23.00 -17.80
N ALA A 248 1.59 21.70 -17.94
CA ALA A 248 2.35 20.62 -17.29
C ALA A 248 2.14 19.27 -17.99
N GLU A 249 3.13 18.38 -17.92
CA GLU A 249 3.06 17.01 -18.41
C GLU A 249 3.79 16.03 -17.46
N PRO A 250 3.45 14.72 -17.46
CA PRO A 250 4.12 13.72 -16.62
C PRO A 250 5.59 13.47 -17.02
N ASP A 251 6.53 13.66 -16.08
CA ASP A 251 7.98 13.49 -16.30
C ASP A 251 8.36 12.11 -16.88
N ASN A 252 7.74 11.03 -16.38
CA ASN A 252 8.10 9.65 -16.74
C ASN A 252 7.41 9.12 -18.01
N GLN A 253 6.25 9.69 -18.39
CA GLN A 253 5.39 9.15 -19.46
C GLN A 253 5.11 7.63 -19.32
N GLU A 254 4.53 7.25 -18.18
CA GLU A 254 4.11 5.86 -17.85
C GLU A 254 2.58 5.72 -17.64
N ALA A 255 1.88 6.84 -17.43
CA ALA A 255 0.45 6.90 -17.18
C ALA A 255 -0.08 8.33 -17.43
N ASP A 256 -1.39 8.42 -17.67
CA ASP A 256 -2.10 9.68 -17.85
C ASP A 256 -2.25 10.47 -16.53
N ILE A 257 -2.56 11.77 -16.66
CA ILE A 257 -2.91 12.61 -15.52
C ILE A 257 -4.24 12.11 -14.91
N ASN A 258 -4.21 11.78 -13.61
CA ASN A 258 -5.30 11.11 -12.90
C ASN A 258 -6.22 12.08 -12.14
N ASN A 259 -5.69 13.21 -11.67
CA ASN A 259 -6.47 14.30 -11.08
C ASN A 259 -5.70 15.61 -11.25
N VAL A 260 -6.40 16.74 -11.27
CA VAL A 260 -5.83 18.09 -11.12
C VAL A 260 -6.36 18.71 -9.83
N LEU A 261 -5.47 19.31 -9.05
CA LEU A 261 -5.82 20.16 -7.91
C LEU A 261 -5.87 21.59 -8.41
N THR A 262 -7.04 22.23 -8.34
CA THR A 262 -7.23 23.65 -8.65
C THR A 262 -7.27 24.50 -7.38
N ASP A 263 -7.08 25.80 -7.56
CA ASP A 263 -7.42 26.78 -6.54
C ASP A 263 -8.96 26.91 -6.40
N PRO A 264 -9.52 26.93 -5.19
CA PRO A 264 -10.96 26.87 -5.00
C PRO A 264 -11.68 28.21 -5.29
N ASN A 265 -10.94 29.31 -5.46
CA ASN A 265 -11.50 30.65 -5.73
C ASN A 265 -11.16 31.17 -7.14
N THR A 266 -9.97 30.85 -7.67
CA THR A 266 -9.50 31.29 -9.00
C THR A 266 -9.53 30.18 -10.05
N HIS A 267 -9.73 28.92 -9.63
CA HIS A 267 -9.81 27.71 -10.48
C HIS A 267 -8.59 27.43 -11.38
N VAL A 268 -7.48 28.16 -11.19
CA VAL A 268 -6.18 27.90 -11.79
C VAL A 268 -5.60 26.57 -11.26
N PRO A 269 -4.99 25.71 -12.12
CA PRO A 269 -4.38 24.45 -11.67
C PRO A 269 -3.10 24.67 -10.85
N LEU A 270 -3.08 24.12 -9.64
CA LEU A 270 -1.98 24.23 -8.67
C LEU A 270 -1.05 23.01 -8.69
N ALA A 271 -1.60 21.81 -8.90
CA ALA A 271 -0.85 20.55 -9.01
C ALA A 271 -1.63 19.52 -9.83
N TYR A 272 -0.94 18.46 -10.24
CA TYR A 272 -1.57 17.29 -10.86
C TYR A 272 -1.08 16.00 -10.18
N SER A 273 -1.83 14.91 -10.38
CA SER A 273 -1.44 13.57 -9.93
C SER A 273 -1.34 12.59 -11.09
N VAL A 274 -0.44 11.61 -10.95
CA VAL A 274 -0.26 10.49 -11.89
C VAL A 274 -0.34 9.20 -11.08
N ASN A 275 -1.02 8.19 -11.62
CA ASN A 275 -1.17 6.89 -10.98
C ASN A 275 -0.78 5.78 -11.99
N TYR A 276 0.38 5.18 -11.74
CA TYR A 276 0.91 4.05 -12.54
C TYR A 276 0.96 2.80 -11.66
N LEU A 277 2.00 2.67 -10.82
CA LEU A 277 2.11 1.65 -9.77
C LEU A 277 1.65 2.12 -8.37
N ARG A 278 1.66 3.45 -8.17
CA ARG A 278 1.20 4.21 -6.99
C ARG A 278 0.82 5.62 -7.45
N THR A 279 0.07 6.35 -6.63
CA THR A 279 -0.28 7.76 -6.87
C THR A 279 0.87 8.69 -6.48
N SER A 280 1.25 9.61 -7.37
CA SER A 280 2.22 10.67 -7.10
C SER A 280 1.64 12.05 -7.43
N TRP A 281 1.84 13.03 -6.55
CA TRP A 281 1.44 14.43 -6.75
C TRP A 281 2.63 15.32 -7.14
N ASN A 282 2.44 16.11 -8.19
CA ASN A 282 3.46 16.95 -8.82
C ASN A 282 2.96 18.41 -8.87
N PRO A 283 3.71 19.39 -8.33
CA PRO A 283 3.28 20.79 -8.32
C PRO A 283 3.36 21.44 -9.70
N ILE A 284 2.42 22.33 -9.97
CA ILE A 284 2.42 23.27 -11.10
C ILE A 284 2.76 24.66 -10.55
N SER A 285 2.07 25.09 -9.49
CA SER A 285 2.38 26.29 -8.73
C SER A 285 3.49 26.05 -7.70
N SER A 286 4.44 26.98 -7.62
CA SER A 286 5.54 26.94 -6.64
C SER A 286 5.09 27.20 -5.20
N GLU A 287 3.90 27.77 -5.02
CA GLU A 287 3.26 28.00 -3.71
C GLU A 287 3.09 26.68 -2.94
N ILE A 288 2.41 25.71 -3.58
CA ILE A 288 2.02 24.45 -2.94
C ILE A 288 3.08 23.36 -3.00
N SER A 289 4.21 23.57 -3.71
CA SER A 289 5.34 22.63 -3.71
C SER A 289 5.76 22.26 -2.28
N SER A 290 5.82 23.25 -1.39
CA SER A 290 6.18 23.04 0.02
C SER A 290 5.06 22.46 0.88
N ASP A 291 3.83 22.38 0.38
CA ASP A 291 2.69 21.67 0.99
C ASP A 291 2.73 20.19 0.58
N LEU A 292 2.92 19.91 -0.71
CA LEU A 292 3.05 18.54 -1.20
C LEU A 292 4.29 17.84 -0.63
N GLU A 293 5.43 18.53 -0.48
CA GLU A 293 6.61 18.00 0.23
C GLU A 293 6.32 17.69 1.70
N PHE A 294 5.50 18.51 2.37
CA PHE A 294 5.09 18.28 3.75
C PHE A 294 4.15 17.07 3.86
N LEU A 295 3.11 16.98 3.03
CA LEU A 295 2.16 15.85 3.03
C LEU A 295 2.86 14.52 2.73
N LYS A 296 3.81 14.50 1.78
CA LYS A 296 4.70 13.34 1.53
C LYS A 296 5.50 12.87 2.76
N SER A 297 5.61 13.69 3.81
CA SER A 297 6.32 13.36 5.06
C SER A 297 5.44 12.96 6.25
N VAL A 298 4.11 12.89 6.10
CA VAL A 298 3.19 12.62 7.22
C VAL A 298 3.06 11.11 7.51
N ASP A 299 2.28 10.38 6.70
CA ASP A 299 1.81 9.02 7.03
C ASP A 299 2.45 7.89 6.19
N GLY A 300 3.21 8.24 5.13
CA GLY A 300 3.91 7.28 4.26
C GLY A 300 3.03 6.47 3.29
N GLY A 301 1.70 6.61 3.38
CA GLY A 301 0.74 6.19 2.37
C GLY A 301 0.77 7.04 1.10
N ASP A 302 -0.06 6.67 0.12
CA ASP A 302 -0.48 7.61 -0.92
C ASP A 302 -1.46 8.62 -0.30
N PHE A 303 -1.60 9.82 -0.86
CA PHE A 303 -2.51 10.83 -0.32
C PHE A 303 -3.34 11.53 -1.39
N THR A 304 -4.53 11.98 -0.98
CA THR A 304 -5.50 12.68 -1.83
C THR A 304 -6.08 13.85 -1.05
N ILE A 305 -6.15 15.01 -1.69
CA ILE A 305 -6.80 16.22 -1.15
C ILE A 305 -8.27 16.12 -1.55
N LEU A 306 -9.19 16.12 -0.58
CA LEU A 306 -10.61 15.81 -0.78
C LEU A 306 -11.54 17.03 -0.72
N SER A 307 -11.09 18.11 -0.09
CA SER A 307 -11.89 19.30 0.19
C SER A 307 -10.97 20.45 0.63
N GLN A 308 -11.30 21.67 0.26
CA GLN A 308 -10.54 22.89 0.51
C GLN A 308 -11.50 23.99 0.99
N THR A 309 -11.06 24.88 1.87
CA THR A 309 -11.75 26.16 2.11
C THR A 309 -11.57 27.10 0.91
N LEU A 310 -12.47 28.06 0.71
CA LEU A 310 -12.46 28.99 -0.43
C LEU A 310 -11.25 29.94 -0.40
N ASP A 311 -10.73 30.28 0.79
CA ASP A 311 -9.46 31.00 0.96
C ASP A 311 -8.22 30.09 0.75
N ASN A 312 -8.44 28.81 0.44
CA ASN A 312 -7.46 27.76 0.23
C ASN A 312 -6.55 27.48 1.46
N THR A 313 -6.85 27.99 2.66
CA THR A 313 -5.98 27.86 3.85
C THR A 313 -6.13 26.54 4.60
N ILE A 314 -7.25 25.85 4.50
CA ILE A 314 -7.49 24.56 5.15
C ILE A 314 -7.85 23.50 4.11
N TRP A 315 -7.12 22.39 4.13
CA TRP A 315 -7.36 21.21 3.31
C TRP A 315 -7.80 20.02 4.16
N ILE A 316 -8.71 19.20 3.62
CA ILE A 316 -8.95 17.85 4.13
C ILE A 316 -8.14 16.86 3.28
N VAL A 317 -7.25 16.12 3.92
CA VAL A 317 -6.33 15.19 3.26
C VAL A 317 -6.59 13.77 3.76
N CYS A 318 -6.78 12.84 2.82
CA CYS A 318 -6.83 11.41 3.10
C CYS A 318 -5.44 10.80 2.84
N PHE A 319 -4.98 9.94 3.74
CA PHE A 319 -3.82 9.08 3.55
C PHE A 319 -4.28 7.62 3.51
N GLU A 320 -3.84 6.89 2.49
CA GLU A 320 -4.25 5.53 2.21
C GLU A 320 -3.06 4.59 2.00
N ASN A 321 -3.26 3.30 2.31
CA ASN A 321 -2.19 2.33 2.39
C ASN A 321 -2.68 0.93 2.00
N ASP A 322 -1.76 0.05 1.63
CA ASP A 322 -2.07 -1.35 1.35
C ASP A 322 -2.20 -2.22 2.60
N THR A 323 -1.66 -1.77 3.74
CA THR A 323 -1.61 -2.52 5.01
C THR A 323 -2.23 -1.78 6.19
N GLN A 324 -2.80 -0.60 5.97
CA GLN A 324 -3.52 0.21 6.97
C GLN A 324 -4.77 0.81 6.34
N THR A 325 -5.76 1.10 7.17
CA THR A 325 -7.01 1.76 6.79
C THR A 325 -6.83 3.25 6.55
N ALA A 326 -7.69 3.82 5.69
CA ALA A 326 -7.64 5.24 5.34
C ALA A 326 -7.74 6.14 6.59
N LYS A 327 -6.84 7.12 6.70
CA LYS A 327 -6.81 8.13 7.76
C LYS A 327 -7.07 9.51 7.17
N TYR A 328 -7.97 10.27 7.77
CA TYR A 328 -8.33 11.60 7.31
C TYR A 328 -7.80 12.66 8.27
N TYR A 329 -7.25 13.74 7.72
CA TYR A 329 -6.61 14.82 8.45
C TYR A 329 -7.14 16.18 7.99
N LEU A 330 -7.21 17.12 8.93
CA LEU A 330 -7.32 18.55 8.63
C LEU A 330 -5.90 19.13 8.58
N PHE A 331 -5.52 19.69 7.44
CA PHE A 331 -4.23 20.32 7.20
C PHE A 331 -4.40 21.83 7.05
N ASP A 332 -3.78 22.57 7.95
CA ASP A 332 -3.77 24.02 8.06
C ASP A 332 -2.51 24.55 7.34
N ARG A 333 -2.69 25.20 6.19
CA ARG A 333 -1.61 25.66 5.29
C ARG A 333 -0.96 26.97 5.69
N SER A 334 -1.38 27.57 6.81
CA SER A 334 -0.77 28.78 7.34
C SER A 334 0.73 28.59 7.62
N ASN A 335 1.46 29.69 7.87
CA ASN A 335 2.94 29.70 7.87
C ASN A 335 3.62 28.65 8.78
N ASP A 336 2.94 28.20 9.84
CA ASP A 336 3.46 27.21 10.79
C ASP A 336 3.03 25.75 10.49
N LYS A 337 2.19 25.53 9.47
CA LYS A 337 1.80 24.22 8.88
C LYS A 337 1.41 23.13 9.89
N CYS A 338 0.20 23.23 10.44
CA CYS A 338 -0.34 22.23 11.36
C CYS A 338 -1.13 21.14 10.63
N ILE A 339 -1.04 19.88 11.06
CA ILE A 339 -1.91 18.80 10.58
C ILE A 339 -2.48 18.00 11.76
N ASN A 340 -3.80 17.82 11.77
CA ASN A 340 -4.55 17.18 12.84
C ASN A 340 -5.29 15.94 12.31
N LEU A 341 -5.20 14.81 13.00
CA LEU A 341 -5.95 13.60 12.66
C LEU A 341 -7.43 13.80 13.03
N LEU A 342 -8.32 13.65 12.06
CA LEU A 342 -9.77 13.68 12.27
C LEU A 342 -10.29 12.31 12.70
N PHE A 343 -10.04 11.29 11.87
CA PHE A 343 -10.37 9.90 12.18
C PHE A 343 -9.64 8.89 11.30
N ASN A 344 -9.61 7.66 11.81
CA ASN A 344 -9.38 6.45 11.04
C ASN A 344 -10.74 5.93 10.52
N SER A 345 -10.79 5.45 9.29
CA SER A 345 -12.01 4.93 8.62
C SER A 345 -12.57 3.64 9.22
N ASN A 346 -11.72 2.74 9.72
CA ASN A 346 -12.12 1.46 10.29
C ASN A 346 -11.09 1.00 11.36
N PRO A 347 -11.08 1.63 12.55
CA PRO A 347 -10.11 1.34 13.61
C PRO A 347 -10.26 -0.08 14.18
N ASN A 348 -11.35 -0.79 13.88
CA ASN A 348 -11.50 -2.20 14.23
C ASN A 348 -10.58 -3.09 13.38
N LEU A 349 -10.34 -2.76 12.11
CA LEU A 349 -9.48 -3.54 11.22
C LEU A 349 -7.97 -3.41 11.57
N GLU A 350 -7.55 -2.28 12.14
CA GLU A 350 -6.17 -2.07 12.64
C GLU A 350 -5.74 -3.09 13.72
N ASN A 351 -6.68 -3.73 14.42
CA ASN A 351 -6.39 -4.80 15.37
C ASN A 351 -5.78 -6.05 14.69
N TYR A 352 -5.94 -6.19 13.38
CA TYR A 352 -5.46 -7.33 12.59
C TYR A 352 -4.13 -7.02 11.88
N CYS A 353 -3.59 -8.03 11.19
CA CYS A 353 -2.43 -7.89 10.31
C CYS A 353 -2.94 -7.98 8.86
N LEU A 354 -2.65 -6.97 8.05
CA LEU A 354 -3.08 -6.89 6.65
C LEU A 354 -1.95 -7.29 5.69
N ALA A 355 -2.27 -8.06 4.66
CA ALA A 355 -1.32 -8.52 3.65
C ALA A 355 -0.88 -7.36 2.75
N LYS A 356 0.43 -7.28 2.49
CA LYS A 356 1.01 -6.26 1.61
C LYS A 356 0.45 -6.41 0.19
N LEU A 357 0.09 -5.31 -0.45
CA LEU A 357 -0.14 -5.25 -1.90
C LEU A 357 1.20 -5.01 -2.60
N ASN A 358 1.54 -5.83 -3.58
CA ASN A 358 2.78 -5.72 -4.32
C ASN A 358 2.50 -5.33 -5.77
N PRO A 359 2.67 -4.06 -6.15
CA PRO A 359 2.57 -3.65 -7.54
C PRO A 359 3.69 -4.31 -8.35
N ILE A 360 3.31 -4.82 -9.52
CA ILE A 360 4.15 -5.55 -10.48
C ILE A 360 3.71 -5.16 -11.89
N VAL A 361 4.56 -5.41 -12.88
CA VAL A 361 4.21 -5.29 -14.30
C VAL A 361 4.40 -6.67 -14.92
N ILE A 362 3.35 -7.20 -15.51
CA ILE A 362 3.36 -8.48 -16.23
C ILE A 362 3.39 -8.18 -17.72
N LYS A 363 4.20 -8.91 -18.50
CA LYS A 363 4.16 -8.80 -19.96
C LYS A 363 3.09 -9.73 -20.54
N SER A 364 2.22 -9.20 -21.39
CA SER A 364 1.38 -10.03 -22.26
C SER A 364 2.23 -10.74 -23.32
N ARG A 365 1.69 -11.78 -23.96
CA ARG A 365 2.34 -12.52 -25.06
C ARG A 365 2.67 -11.67 -26.29
N ASP A 366 1.99 -10.54 -26.48
CA ASP A 366 2.25 -9.54 -27.53
C ASP A 366 3.02 -8.30 -27.03
N GLY A 367 3.48 -8.31 -25.77
CA GLY A 367 4.50 -7.38 -25.24
C GLY A 367 3.98 -6.15 -24.51
N LEU A 368 2.67 -6.01 -24.30
CA LEU A 368 2.06 -4.94 -23.51
C LEU A 368 2.45 -5.06 -22.03
N ASP A 369 2.52 -3.92 -21.34
CA ASP A 369 2.77 -3.84 -19.90
C ASP A 369 1.45 -3.85 -19.13
N LEU A 370 1.13 -4.98 -18.51
CA LEU A 370 -0.06 -5.18 -17.69
C LEU A 370 0.26 -4.82 -16.23
N VAL A 371 -0.02 -3.57 -15.85
CA VAL A 371 0.06 -3.12 -14.45
C VAL A 371 -0.83 -4.01 -13.59
N SER A 372 -0.23 -4.67 -12.61
CA SER A 372 -0.89 -5.73 -11.85
C SER A 372 -0.54 -5.64 -10.36
N TYR A 373 -1.43 -6.15 -9.52
CA TYR A 373 -1.33 -6.05 -8.07
C TYR A 373 -1.45 -7.42 -7.41
N LEU A 374 -0.35 -7.89 -6.81
CA LEU A 374 -0.25 -9.20 -6.17
C LEU A 374 -0.31 -9.08 -4.64
N THR A 375 -1.21 -9.82 -4.00
CA THR A 375 -1.26 -9.99 -2.54
C THR A 375 -0.97 -11.44 -2.18
N LEU A 376 -0.06 -11.66 -1.22
CA LEU A 376 0.24 -13.00 -0.70
C LEU A 376 -0.22 -13.14 0.76
N PRO A 377 -0.74 -14.32 1.16
CA PRO A 377 -1.07 -14.61 2.55
C PRO A 377 0.11 -14.42 3.50
N LEU A 378 -0.20 -13.94 4.70
CA LEU A 378 0.79 -13.80 5.77
C LEU A 378 1.41 -15.16 6.13
N ASN A 379 2.68 -15.13 6.55
CA ASN A 379 3.49 -16.30 6.87
C ASN A 379 3.66 -17.33 5.72
N LYS A 380 3.23 -17.04 4.48
CA LYS A 380 3.44 -17.93 3.31
C LYS A 380 4.65 -17.55 2.44
N TYR A 381 5.22 -16.36 2.58
CA TYR A 381 6.37 -15.88 1.81
C TYR A 381 7.51 -15.42 2.74
N ASP A 382 8.73 -15.22 2.23
CA ASP A 382 9.83 -14.60 2.98
C ASP A 382 9.79 -13.07 2.75
N PRO A 383 9.60 -12.23 3.79
CA PRO A 383 9.49 -10.77 3.64
C PRO A 383 10.79 -10.09 3.21
N TYR A 384 11.88 -10.86 3.08
CA TYR A 384 13.16 -10.41 2.55
C TYR A 384 13.56 -11.11 1.23
N SER A 385 12.61 -11.79 0.59
CA SER A 385 12.70 -12.29 -0.80
C SER A 385 12.00 -11.34 -1.77
N ASP A 386 12.09 -11.63 -3.07
CA ASP A 386 11.45 -10.90 -4.17
C ASP A 386 9.93 -11.18 -4.25
N TYR A 387 9.25 -11.15 -3.09
CA TYR A 387 7.81 -11.35 -2.90
C TYR A 387 7.25 -12.66 -3.49
N LYS A 388 7.98 -13.77 -3.38
CA LYS A 388 7.54 -15.12 -3.78
C LYS A 388 7.12 -15.98 -2.59
N PRO A 389 6.05 -16.79 -2.69
CA PRO A 389 5.67 -17.69 -1.62
C PRO A 389 6.65 -18.87 -1.49
N THR A 390 6.67 -19.48 -0.31
CA THR A 390 7.50 -20.64 0.05
C THR A 390 7.13 -21.93 -0.71
N HIS A 391 5.94 -21.93 -1.31
CA HIS A 391 5.41 -22.93 -2.23
C HIS A 391 4.24 -22.30 -3.00
N PRO A 392 3.88 -22.79 -4.21
CA PRO A 392 2.69 -22.34 -4.91
C PRO A 392 1.43 -22.43 -4.04
N LEU A 393 0.52 -21.47 -4.22
CA LEU A 393 -0.70 -21.33 -3.43
C LEU A 393 -1.94 -21.43 -4.34
N PRO A 394 -3.11 -21.83 -3.81
CA PRO A 394 -4.37 -21.56 -4.50
C PRO A 394 -4.49 -20.05 -4.74
N MET A 395 -5.02 -19.64 -5.89
CA MET A 395 -5.07 -18.23 -6.29
C MET A 395 -6.50 -17.79 -6.63
N VAL A 396 -6.82 -16.52 -6.36
CA VAL A 396 -7.97 -15.82 -6.93
C VAL A 396 -7.45 -14.78 -7.92
N LEU A 397 -7.81 -14.93 -9.19
CA LEU A 397 -7.71 -13.86 -10.19
C LEU A 397 -8.92 -12.94 -10.00
N ASN A 398 -8.67 -11.68 -9.67
CA ASN A 398 -9.67 -10.66 -9.33
C ASN A 398 -9.75 -9.64 -10.48
N VAL A 399 -10.81 -9.72 -11.29
CA VAL A 399 -10.95 -8.93 -12.53
C VAL A 399 -11.90 -7.76 -12.30
N HIS A 400 -11.42 -6.55 -12.55
CA HIS A 400 -12.21 -5.33 -12.36
C HIS A 400 -13.36 -5.17 -13.37
N GLY A 401 -14.37 -4.41 -12.97
CA GLY A 401 -15.43 -3.94 -13.86
C GLY A 401 -14.97 -2.85 -14.82
N GLY A 402 -15.88 -2.36 -15.67
CA GLY A 402 -15.58 -1.37 -16.71
C GLY A 402 -16.02 -1.89 -18.09
N PRO A 403 -15.10 -2.25 -19.00
CA PRO A 403 -13.67 -2.47 -18.76
C PRO A 403 -12.81 -1.20 -18.78
N TRP A 404 -13.36 -0.05 -19.20
CA TRP A 404 -12.64 1.23 -19.32
C TRP A 404 -12.45 1.93 -17.96
N ALA A 405 -11.95 1.15 -17.00
CA ALA A 405 -11.56 1.53 -15.65
C ALA A 405 -10.19 0.87 -15.35
N ARG A 406 -9.76 0.83 -14.09
CA ARG A 406 -8.56 0.08 -13.66
C ARG A 406 -8.59 -0.23 -12.17
N ASP A 407 -7.81 -1.23 -11.77
CA ASP A 407 -7.36 -1.40 -10.40
C ASP A 407 -6.16 -0.50 -10.09
N SER A 408 -6.00 -0.13 -8.81
CA SER A 408 -4.97 0.78 -8.31
C SER A 408 -4.48 0.40 -6.90
N PHE A 409 -3.32 0.93 -6.51
CA PHE A 409 -2.66 0.60 -5.23
C PHE A 409 -3.46 1.02 -3.98
N VAL A 410 -4.20 2.13 -4.09
CA VAL A 410 -5.15 2.65 -3.11
C VAL A 410 -6.48 2.94 -3.84
N PRO A 411 -7.65 2.82 -3.19
CA PRO A 411 -7.89 2.58 -1.77
C PRO A 411 -7.56 1.16 -1.31
N LEU A 412 -7.60 0.92 0.01
CA LEU A 412 -7.32 -0.40 0.61
C LEU A 412 -8.22 -1.51 0.02
N ARG A 413 -7.60 -2.44 -0.71
CA ARG A 413 -8.24 -3.61 -1.35
C ARG A 413 -8.77 -4.63 -0.33
N THR A 414 -9.95 -4.39 0.23
CA THR A 414 -10.58 -5.25 1.27
C THR A 414 -10.87 -6.68 0.81
N ASP A 415 -11.16 -6.85 -0.48
CA ASP A 415 -11.26 -8.12 -1.21
C ASP A 415 -9.93 -8.89 -1.27
N HIS A 416 -8.82 -8.21 -1.57
CA HIS A 416 -7.48 -8.81 -1.48
C HIS A 416 -7.14 -9.21 -0.04
N GLN A 417 -7.46 -8.34 0.94
CA GLN A 417 -7.26 -8.65 2.36
C GLN A 417 -8.07 -9.87 2.80
N PHE A 418 -9.31 -9.99 2.33
CA PHE A 418 -10.17 -11.13 2.56
C PHE A 418 -9.57 -12.42 2.02
N PHE A 419 -9.35 -12.52 0.70
CA PHE A 419 -8.85 -13.74 0.06
C PHE A 419 -7.43 -14.13 0.56
N ALA A 420 -6.54 -13.17 0.78
CA ALA A 420 -5.21 -13.43 1.34
C ALA A 420 -5.26 -13.91 2.79
N ASN A 421 -6.18 -13.41 3.61
CA ASN A 421 -6.38 -13.90 4.98
C ASN A 421 -6.97 -15.33 5.03
N ARG A 422 -7.82 -15.70 4.05
CA ARG A 422 -8.34 -17.07 3.87
C ARG A 422 -7.24 -18.03 3.38
N GLY A 423 -6.19 -17.52 2.75
CA GLY A 423 -4.97 -18.26 2.43
C GLY A 423 -4.67 -18.38 0.94
N TYR A 424 -5.33 -17.59 0.10
CA TYR A 424 -5.13 -17.57 -1.34
C TYR A 424 -4.12 -16.48 -1.76
N ALA A 425 -3.32 -16.73 -2.79
CA ALA A 425 -2.74 -15.62 -3.55
C ALA A 425 -3.87 -14.82 -4.22
N VAL A 426 -3.72 -13.50 -4.37
CA VAL A 426 -4.71 -12.65 -5.04
C VAL A 426 -3.99 -11.81 -6.08
N LEU A 427 -4.47 -11.87 -7.33
CA LEU A 427 -3.89 -11.15 -8.45
C LEU A 427 -4.97 -10.33 -9.15
N SER A 428 -4.77 -9.02 -9.19
CA SER A 428 -5.51 -8.10 -10.06
C SER A 428 -4.62 -7.63 -11.21
N VAL A 429 -5.23 -7.40 -12.38
CA VAL A 429 -4.53 -7.17 -13.65
C VAL A 429 -5.26 -6.06 -14.41
N ASN A 430 -4.57 -4.98 -14.75
CA ASN A 430 -5.07 -3.98 -15.68
C ASN A 430 -4.78 -4.47 -17.11
N PHE A 431 -5.72 -5.26 -17.64
CA PHE A 431 -5.69 -5.84 -18.99
C PHE A 431 -5.99 -4.77 -20.07
N ARG A 432 -5.72 -5.04 -21.35
CA ARG A 432 -6.03 -4.09 -22.44
C ARG A 432 -7.50 -3.69 -22.46
N SER A 433 -7.79 -2.41 -22.73
CA SER A 433 -9.01 -1.65 -22.34
C SER A 433 -8.88 -0.83 -21.04
N SER A 434 -7.92 -1.13 -20.16
CA SER A 434 -7.75 -0.35 -18.93
C SER A 434 -7.41 1.12 -19.21
N THR A 435 -8.01 2.04 -18.46
CA THR A 435 -7.85 3.49 -18.67
C THR A 435 -6.71 4.10 -17.84
N GLY A 436 -6.20 5.24 -18.29
CA GLY A 436 -5.18 6.03 -17.60
C GLY A 436 -3.74 5.47 -17.66
N LEU A 437 -3.50 4.46 -18.51
CA LEU A 437 -2.23 3.75 -18.69
C LEU A 437 -1.72 3.90 -20.14
N GLY A 438 -2.03 5.01 -20.80
CA GLY A 438 -1.69 5.24 -22.21
C GLY A 438 -2.74 4.73 -23.18
N LYS A 439 -3.01 5.52 -24.23
CA LYS A 439 -4.04 5.23 -25.23
C LYS A 439 -3.80 3.95 -26.01
N SER A 440 -2.55 3.51 -26.16
CA SER A 440 -2.21 2.27 -26.87
C SER A 440 -2.67 1.02 -26.11
N LEU A 441 -2.67 1.01 -24.77
CA LEU A 441 -3.25 -0.09 -23.98
C LEU A 441 -4.79 -0.07 -24.02
N LEU A 442 -5.39 1.12 -24.00
CA LEU A 442 -6.84 1.31 -24.14
C LEU A 442 -7.33 0.83 -25.51
N ARG A 443 -6.75 1.35 -26.61
CA ARG A 443 -7.07 1.00 -27.99
C ARG A 443 -6.87 -0.48 -28.29
N ALA A 444 -5.85 -1.12 -27.72
CA ALA A 444 -5.59 -2.55 -27.91
C ALA A 444 -6.75 -3.45 -27.42
N GLY A 445 -7.67 -2.93 -26.61
CA GLY A 445 -8.88 -3.63 -26.17
C GLY A 445 -10.10 -3.50 -27.08
N ASN A 446 -10.12 -2.56 -28.04
CA ASN A 446 -11.26 -2.36 -28.93
C ASN A 446 -11.51 -3.61 -29.78
N GLY A 447 -12.68 -4.25 -29.64
CA GLY A 447 -13.04 -5.50 -30.32
C GLY A 447 -12.46 -6.79 -29.71
N GLU A 448 -11.76 -6.70 -28.57
CA GLU A 448 -11.01 -7.81 -27.99
C GLU A 448 -11.63 -8.42 -26.72
N TRP A 449 -12.89 -8.07 -26.41
CA TRP A 449 -13.70 -8.72 -25.37
C TRP A 449 -13.78 -10.23 -25.64
N GLY A 450 -13.44 -11.05 -24.64
CA GLY A 450 -13.42 -12.52 -24.78
C GLY A 450 -12.34 -13.05 -25.72
N ALA A 451 -11.41 -12.19 -26.15
CA ALA A 451 -10.32 -12.49 -27.08
C ALA A 451 -8.98 -12.00 -26.50
N LYS A 452 -8.26 -11.04 -27.11
CA LYS A 452 -6.95 -10.64 -26.56
C LYS A 452 -7.03 -10.03 -25.15
N ALA A 453 -8.15 -9.41 -24.78
CA ALA A 453 -8.37 -8.92 -23.41
C ALA A 453 -8.61 -10.07 -22.40
N HIS A 454 -9.01 -11.25 -22.87
CA HIS A 454 -9.01 -12.48 -22.08
C HIS A 454 -7.63 -13.13 -22.06
N ASP A 455 -6.90 -13.11 -23.17
CA ASP A 455 -5.53 -13.63 -23.24
C ASP A 455 -4.57 -12.95 -22.25
N ASP A 456 -4.72 -11.63 -22.00
CA ASP A 456 -3.97 -10.92 -20.95
C ASP A 456 -4.16 -11.54 -19.55
N LEU A 457 -5.40 -11.93 -19.23
CA LEU A 457 -5.75 -12.58 -17.96
C LEU A 457 -5.16 -13.98 -17.87
N ILE A 458 -5.14 -14.71 -18.99
CA ILE A 458 -4.51 -16.03 -19.12
C ILE A 458 -2.99 -15.93 -19.03
N ASP A 459 -2.37 -14.90 -19.60
CA ASP A 459 -0.93 -14.65 -19.53
C ASP A 459 -0.49 -14.28 -18.11
N ALA A 460 -1.28 -13.48 -17.39
CA ALA A 460 -1.05 -13.20 -15.97
C ALA A 460 -1.21 -14.44 -15.07
N VAL A 461 -2.15 -15.34 -15.39
CA VAL A 461 -2.29 -16.65 -14.73
C VAL A 461 -1.08 -17.55 -15.00
N ASN A 462 -0.64 -17.64 -16.26
CA ASN A 462 0.54 -18.43 -16.64
C ASN A 462 1.81 -17.88 -15.96
N TRP A 463 2.01 -16.56 -15.97
CA TRP A 463 3.08 -15.88 -15.24
C TRP A 463 3.11 -16.26 -13.75
N ALA A 464 1.94 -16.27 -13.08
CA ALA A 464 1.85 -16.65 -11.67
C ALA A 464 2.18 -18.13 -11.43
N ILE A 465 1.86 -19.03 -12.36
CA ILE A 465 2.24 -20.45 -12.30
C ILE A 465 3.75 -20.61 -12.53
N ASP A 466 4.32 -19.89 -13.49
CA ASP A 466 5.75 -19.97 -13.82
C ASP A 466 6.65 -19.39 -12.74
N GLU A 467 6.27 -18.25 -12.16
CA GLU A 467 6.94 -17.64 -11.01
C GLU A 467 6.75 -18.40 -9.69
N LYS A 468 5.99 -19.50 -9.71
CA LYS A 468 5.66 -20.38 -8.57
C LYS A 468 4.86 -19.70 -7.46
N ILE A 469 4.05 -18.73 -7.86
CA ILE A 469 3.05 -18.06 -7.01
C ILE A 469 1.78 -18.91 -6.92
N ALA A 470 1.26 -19.37 -8.07
CA ALA A 470 -0.02 -20.05 -8.18
C ALA A 470 0.12 -21.57 -8.40
N GLU A 471 -0.71 -22.34 -7.70
CA GLU A 471 -0.91 -23.77 -7.97
C GLU A 471 -1.89 -23.93 -9.13
N LYS A 472 -1.41 -24.44 -10.28
CA LYS A 472 -2.11 -24.47 -11.57
C LYS A 472 -3.58 -24.92 -11.48
N ASP A 473 -3.84 -26.04 -10.81
CA ASP A 473 -5.17 -26.65 -10.77
C ASP A 473 -6.07 -26.09 -9.65
N LYS A 474 -5.65 -25.01 -8.98
CA LYS A 474 -6.36 -24.33 -7.88
C LYS A 474 -6.45 -22.82 -8.07
N ILE A 475 -6.87 -22.38 -9.25
CA ILE A 475 -7.05 -20.96 -9.60
C ILE A 475 -8.55 -20.66 -9.77
N ALA A 476 -9.08 -19.72 -8.99
CA ALA A 476 -10.41 -19.15 -9.19
C ALA A 476 -10.35 -17.92 -10.08
N ILE A 477 -11.44 -17.64 -10.79
CA ILE A 477 -11.72 -16.33 -11.38
C ILE A 477 -12.91 -15.69 -10.65
N TYR A 478 -12.78 -14.42 -10.31
CA TYR A 478 -13.74 -13.62 -9.56
C TYR A 478 -13.78 -12.22 -10.18
N GLY A 479 -14.96 -11.63 -10.30
CA GLY A 479 -15.09 -10.28 -10.84
C GLY A 479 -16.55 -9.83 -10.92
N GLY A 480 -16.76 -8.54 -11.20
CA GLY A 480 -18.09 -7.98 -11.36
C GLY A 480 -18.24 -7.05 -12.57
N SER A 481 -19.46 -6.91 -13.09
CA SER A 481 -19.74 -6.17 -14.33
C SER A 481 -18.95 -6.80 -15.51
N TYR A 482 -18.08 -6.07 -16.20
CA TYR A 482 -17.12 -6.69 -17.15
C TYR A 482 -16.29 -7.82 -16.50
N GLY A 483 -15.92 -7.71 -15.22
CA GLY A 483 -15.24 -8.79 -14.50
C GLY A 483 -16.10 -10.04 -14.34
N GLY A 484 -17.44 -9.89 -14.29
CA GLY A 484 -18.40 -10.99 -14.34
C GLY A 484 -18.47 -11.62 -15.73
N TYR A 485 -18.52 -10.80 -16.78
CA TYR A 485 -18.32 -11.28 -18.16
C TYR A 485 -17.00 -12.04 -18.33
N ALA A 486 -15.91 -11.58 -17.73
CA ALA A 486 -14.61 -12.25 -17.74
C ALA A 486 -14.62 -13.59 -16.98
N VAL A 487 -15.37 -13.70 -15.87
CA VAL A 487 -15.63 -14.99 -15.19
C VAL A 487 -16.35 -15.95 -16.12
N LEU A 488 -17.44 -15.52 -16.77
CA LEU A 488 -18.20 -16.37 -17.69
C LEU A 488 -17.34 -16.78 -18.90
N ALA A 489 -16.67 -15.81 -19.55
CA ALA A 489 -15.72 -16.02 -20.64
C ALA A 489 -14.59 -16.99 -20.26
N GLY A 490 -14.05 -16.85 -19.04
CA GLY A 490 -13.01 -17.74 -18.51
C GLY A 490 -13.48 -19.18 -18.37
N LEU A 491 -14.74 -19.41 -17.98
CA LEU A 491 -15.32 -20.75 -17.90
C LEU A 491 -15.85 -21.29 -19.25
N THR A 492 -16.14 -20.46 -20.24
CA THR A 492 -16.64 -20.89 -21.57
C THR A 492 -15.56 -21.07 -22.62
N PHE A 493 -14.59 -20.15 -22.69
CA PHE A 493 -13.52 -20.16 -23.70
C PHE A 493 -12.27 -20.89 -23.20
N THR A 494 -11.98 -20.82 -21.90
CA THR A 494 -10.82 -21.45 -21.27
C THR A 494 -11.20 -22.39 -20.10
N PRO A 495 -12.17 -23.32 -20.28
CA PRO A 495 -12.77 -24.09 -19.19
C PRO A 495 -11.77 -24.89 -18.35
N ASN A 496 -10.57 -25.18 -18.86
CA ASN A 496 -9.54 -25.97 -18.17
C ASN A 496 -8.51 -25.14 -17.40
N VAL A 497 -8.57 -23.80 -17.43
CA VAL A 497 -7.62 -22.93 -16.71
C VAL A 497 -8.06 -22.65 -15.28
N PHE A 498 -9.37 -22.47 -15.07
CA PHE A 498 -9.92 -22.15 -13.76
C PHE A 498 -10.56 -23.37 -13.09
N ALA A 499 -10.48 -23.44 -11.77
CA ALA A 499 -11.10 -24.48 -10.96
C ALA A 499 -12.55 -24.13 -10.55
N VAL A 500 -12.88 -22.83 -10.46
CA VAL A 500 -14.16 -22.28 -9.98
C VAL A 500 -14.32 -20.83 -10.44
N GLY A 501 -15.55 -20.38 -10.69
CA GLY A 501 -15.88 -19.00 -11.04
C GLY A 501 -16.91 -18.37 -10.09
N VAL A 502 -16.76 -17.07 -9.80
CA VAL A 502 -17.72 -16.26 -9.04
C VAL A 502 -18.02 -14.96 -9.80
N ASP A 503 -19.20 -14.91 -10.39
CA ASP A 503 -19.73 -13.83 -11.23
C ASP A 503 -20.64 -12.91 -10.42
N ILE A 504 -20.48 -11.60 -10.60
CA ILE A 504 -21.28 -10.55 -9.98
C ILE A 504 -21.81 -9.63 -11.09
N VAL A 505 -23.11 -9.62 -11.33
CA VAL A 505 -23.77 -8.77 -12.35
C VAL A 505 -23.06 -8.76 -13.73
N GLY A 506 -22.57 -9.94 -14.18
CA GLY A 506 -21.89 -10.10 -15.45
C GLY A 506 -22.84 -10.24 -16.65
N PRO A 507 -22.62 -9.52 -17.76
CA PRO A 507 -23.38 -9.75 -18.98
C PRO A 507 -22.94 -11.07 -19.63
N SER A 508 -23.91 -11.87 -20.06
CA SER A 508 -23.69 -13.19 -20.68
C SER A 508 -23.78 -13.15 -22.22
N ASN A 509 -24.47 -12.15 -22.75
CA ASN A 509 -24.71 -11.96 -24.18
C ASN A 509 -24.60 -10.47 -24.56
N LEU A 510 -23.63 -10.17 -25.42
CA LEU A 510 -23.31 -8.79 -25.80
C LEU A 510 -24.36 -8.17 -26.74
N VAL A 511 -25.17 -8.98 -27.41
CA VAL A 511 -26.30 -8.51 -28.24
C VAL A 511 -27.45 -8.02 -27.36
N SER A 512 -27.80 -8.75 -26.29
CA SER A 512 -28.86 -8.30 -25.37
C SER A 512 -28.36 -7.20 -24.42
N LEU A 513 -27.08 -7.18 -24.05
CA LEU A 513 -26.46 -6.05 -23.35
C LEU A 513 -26.64 -4.73 -24.12
N LEU A 514 -26.15 -4.66 -25.36
CA LEU A 514 -26.20 -3.43 -26.17
C LEU A 514 -27.65 -2.99 -26.47
N ASN A 515 -28.54 -3.95 -26.72
CA ASN A 515 -29.98 -3.67 -26.93
C ASN A 515 -30.74 -3.30 -25.64
N SER A 516 -30.12 -3.35 -24.46
CA SER A 516 -30.82 -3.14 -23.17
C SER A 516 -30.15 -2.16 -22.21
N VAL A 517 -29.15 -1.38 -22.66
CA VAL A 517 -28.54 -0.29 -21.88
C VAL A 517 -29.58 0.71 -21.31
N PRO A 518 -29.26 1.47 -20.24
CA PRO A 518 -30.12 2.55 -19.75
C PRO A 518 -30.45 3.58 -20.84
N SER A 519 -31.63 4.22 -20.75
CA SER A 519 -32.04 5.21 -21.78
C SER A 519 -31.04 6.36 -21.90
N TYR A 520 -30.52 6.83 -20.77
CA TYR A 520 -29.52 7.89 -20.66
C TYR A 520 -28.10 7.48 -21.09
N TRP A 521 -27.90 6.23 -21.55
CA TRP A 521 -26.65 5.77 -22.18
C TRP A 521 -26.72 5.79 -23.71
N LYS A 522 -27.86 6.13 -24.33
CA LYS A 522 -27.99 6.15 -25.80
C LYS A 522 -27.04 7.12 -26.48
N SER A 523 -26.75 8.27 -25.87
CA SER A 523 -25.73 9.22 -26.32
C SER A 523 -24.30 8.62 -26.36
N ARG A 524 -24.09 7.46 -25.73
CA ARG A 524 -22.82 6.73 -25.68
C ARG A 524 -22.82 5.39 -26.44
N ILE A 525 -23.90 5.07 -27.16
CA ILE A 525 -24.03 3.76 -27.83
C ILE A 525 -23.01 3.57 -28.97
N SER A 526 -22.58 4.65 -29.65
CA SER A 526 -21.55 4.58 -30.69
C SER A 526 -20.21 4.11 -30.14
N GLU A 527 -19.79 4.63 -28.97
CA GLU A 527 -18.58 4.17 -28.27
C GLU A 527 -18.70 2.72 -27.82
N LEU A 528 -19.83 2.32 -27.25
CA LEU A 528 -20.05 0.92 -26.84
C LEU A 528 -19.97 -0.03 -28.05
N ILE A 529 -20.64 0.30 -29.16
CA ILE A 529 -20.62 -0.48 -30.41
C ILE A 529 -19.19 -0.63 -30.94
N GLN A 530 -18.41 0.46 -31.02
CA GLN A 530 -17.06 0.41 -31.57
C GLN A 530 -16.05 -0.28 -30.65
N ARG A 531 -16.07 0.01 -29.34
CA ARG A 531 -15.10 -0.60 -28.40
C ARG A 531 -15.41 -2.06 -28.10
N ILE A 532 -16.67 -2.49 -28.12
CA ILE A 532 -17.03 -3.91 -28.03
C ILE A 532 -16.80 -4.60 -29.38
N GLY A 533 -16.94 -3.89 -30.51
CA GLY A 533 -16.54 -4.32 -31.85
C GLY A 533 -17.67 -4.79 -32.77
N GLY A 534 -18.93 -4.53 -32.44
CA GLY A 534 -20.08 -4.95 -33.26
C GLY A 534 -21.36 -4.17 -32.98
N ASN A 535 -22.11 -3.86 -34.03
CA ASN A 535 -23.43 -3.22 -33.94
C ASN A 535 -24.54 -4.30 -33.78
N PRO A 536 -25.39 -4.26 -32.74
CA PRO A 536 -26.48 -5.22 -32.56
C PRO A 536 -27.60 -5.12 -33.63
N GLU A 537 -27.63 -4.06 -34.44
CA GLU A 537 -28.60 -3.83 -35.50
C GLU A 537 -28.19 -4.45 -36.85
N THR A 538 -26.92 -4.87 -37.02
CA THR A 538 -26.42 -5.45 -38.29
C THR A 538 -26.16 -6.95 -38.17
N GLU A 539 -26.41 -7.71 -39.24
CA GLU A 539 -26.22 -9.16 -39.23
C GLU A 539 -24.75 -9.56 -38.93
N GLU A 540 -23.79 -8.77 -39.43
CA GLU A 540 -22.36 -8.97 -39.18
C GLU A 540 -21.98 -8.63 -37.73
N GLY A 541 -22.50 -7.53 -37.18
CA GLY A 541 -22.28 -7.14 -35.79
C GLY A 541 -22.91 -8.14 -34.81
N VAL A 542 -24.13 -8.62 -35.08
CA VAL A 542 -24.77 -9.69 -34.30
C VAL A 542 -23.95 -10.97 -34.35
N LYS A 543 -23.43 -11.40 -35.51
CA LYS A 543 -22.52 -12.56 -35.61
C LYS A 543 -21.24 -12.35 -34.77
N PHE A 544 -20.63 -11.17 -34.86
CA PHE A 544 -19.44 -10.83 -34.08
C PHE A 544 -19.71 -10.88 -32.56
N LEU A 545 -20.72 -10.14 -32.09
CA LEU A 545 -21.13 -10.08 -30.68
C LEU A 545 -21.49 -11.48 -30.14
N THR A 546 -22.20 -12.29 -30.93
CA THR A 546 -22.52 -13.69 -30.61
C THR A 546 -21.25 -14.54 -30.47
N SER A 547 -20.26 -14.37 -31.34
CA SER A 547 -18.97 -15.09 -31.24
C SER A 547 -18.14 -14.71 -30.01
N ARG A 548 -18.41 -13.55 -29.39
CA ARG A 548 -17.79 -13.08 -28.15
C ARG A 548 -18.65 -13.28 -26.90
N SER A 549 -19.85 -13.85 -27.03
CA SER A 549 -20.82 -13.97 -25.93
C SER A 549 -20.70 -15.32 -25.20
N PRO A 550 -20.39 -15.35 -23.88
CA PRO A 550 -20.32 -16.59 -23.10
C PRO A 550 -21.58 -17.47 -23.20
N LEU A 551 -22.77 -16.87 -23.30
CA LEU A 551 -24.04 -17.60 -23.46
C LEU A 551 -24.01 -18.60 -24.64
N THR A 552 -23.37 -18.23 -25.75
CA THR A 552 -23.24 -19.07 -26.96
C THR A 552 -22.40 -20.33 -26.72
N PHE A 553 -21.55 -20.32 -25.70
CA PHE A 553 -20.57 -21.37 -25.39
C PHE A 553 -20.75 -21.95 -23.97
N ALA A 554 -21.91 -21.71 -23.34
CA ALA A 554 -22.21 -22.12 -21.96
C ALA A 554 -22.04 -23.63 -21.71
N ASP A 555 -22.22 -24.45 -22.75
CA ASP A 555 -22.02 -25.91 -22.74
C ASP A 555 -20.60 -26.34 -22.35
N ASN A 556 -19.60 -25.47 -22.55
CA ASN A 556 -18.21 -25.73 -22.18
C ASN A 556 -17.96 -25.64 -20.66
N ILE A 557 -18.88 -25.02 -19.89
CA ILE A 557 -18.72 -24.81 -18.45
C ILE A 557 -18.79 -26.16 -17.72
N ASN A 558 -17.62 -26.70 -17.39
CA ASN A 558 -17.46 -27.93 -16.60
C ASN A 558 -16.99 -27.67 -15.15
N LYS A 559 -16.98 -26.40 -14.71
CA LYS A 559 -16.50 -25.95 -13.39
C LYS A 559 -17.67 -25.40 -12.54
N PRO A 560 -17.57 -25.44 -11.20
CA PRO A 560 -18.55 -24.79 -10.35
C PRO A 560 -18.61 -23.28 -10.60
N LEU A 561 -19.82 -22.77 -10.79
CA LEU A 561 -20.11 -21.35 -10.98
C LEU A 561 -21.12 -20.86 -9.93
N LEU A 562 -20.84 -19.69 -9.36
CA LEU A 562 -21.76 -18.91 -8.54
C LEU A 562 -22.02 -17.57 -9.25
N ILE A 563 -23.29 -17.26 -9.52
CA ILE A 563 -23.75 -15.99 -10.10
C ILE A 563 -24.52 -15.23 -9.02
N CYS A 564 -24.18 -13.96 -8.82
CA CYS A 564 -24.84 -13.06 -7.88
C CYS A 564 -25.30 -11.78 -8.59
N GLN A 565 -26.61 -11.49 -8.55
CA GLN A 565 -27.24 -10.41 -9.33
C GLN A 565 -28.09 -9.50 -8.43
N GLY A 566 -28.11 -8.20 -8.71
CA GLY A 566 -29.13 -7.30 -8.16
C GLY A 566 -30.41 -7.29 -9.01
N GLN A 567 -31.57 -7.34 -8.37
CA GLN A 567 -32.89 -7.32 -9.02
C GLN A 567 -33.17 -6.00 -9.76
N ASN A 568 -32.63 -4.88 -9.28
CA ASN A 568 -32.94 -3.54 -9.81
C ASN A 568 -31.83 -3.00 -10.73
N ASP A 569 -30.86 -3.83 -11.13
CA ASP A 569 -29.70 -3.43 -11.93
C ASP A 569 -30.13 -2.82 -13.29
N PRO A 570 -29.85 -1.52 -13.53
CA PRO A 570 -30.23 -0.86 -14.77
C PRO A 570 -29.21 -1.10 -15.90
N ARG A 571 -27.96 -1.45 -15.55
CA ARG A 571 -26.79 -1.50 -16.46
C ARG A 571 -26.61 -2.89 -17.07
N VAL A 572 -26.61 -3.92 -16.21
CA VAL A 572 -26.59 -5.34 -16.59
C VAL A 572 -27.84 -5.98 -16.01
N LYS A 573 -28.93 -5.82 -16.74
CA LYS A 573 -30.27 -6.21 -16.32
C LYS A 573 -30.31 -7.70 -15.98
N ARG A 574 -31.07 -8.03 -14.94
CA ARG A 574 -31.26 -9.39 -14.39
C ARG A 574 -31.45 -10.50 -15.44
N ALA A 575 -32.08 -10.18 -16.58
CA ALA A 575 -32.23 -11.05 -17.73
C ALA A 575 -30.92 -11.69 -18.22
N GLU A 576 -29.78 -11.00 -18.11
CA GLU A 576 -28.44 -11.53 -18.44
C GLU A 576 -28.06 -12.73 -17.56
N SER A 577 -28.34 -12.66 -16.25
CA SER A 577 -28.18 -13.81 -15.35
C SER A 577 -29.24 -14.89 -15.61
N ASP A 578 -30.52 -14.51 -15.74
CA ASP A 578 -31.62 -15.47 -15.92
C ASP A 578 -31.42 -16.33 -17.19
N GLN A 579 -30.94 -15.76 -18.30
CA GLN A 579 -30.79 -16.49 -19.57
C GLN A 579 -29.69 -17.55 -19.52
N ILE A 580 -28.49 -17.23 -19.00
CA ILE A 580 -27.41 -18.21 -18.90
C ILE A 580 -27.72 -19.28 -17.85
N VAL A 581 -28.33 -18.91 -16.72
CA VAL A 581 -28.79 -19.86 -15.71
C VAL A 581 -29.83 -20.83 -16.27
N SER A 582 -30.77 -20.33 -17.09
CA SER A 582 -31.77 -21.17 -17.76
C SER A 582 -31.14 -22.14 -18.76
N LEU A 583 -30.18 -21.67 -19.56
CA LEU A 583 -29.45 -22.52 -20.51
C LEU A 583 -28.69 -23.64 -19.80
N LEU A 584 -27.85 -23.30 -18.81
CA LEU A 584 -27.09 -24.27 -18.00
C LEU A 584 -28.01 -25.30 -17.35
N THR A 585 -29.16 -24.86 -16.82
CA THR A 585 -30.16 -25.74 -16.19
C THR A 585 -30.79 -26.72 -17.18
N SER A 586 -31.18 -26.26 -18.37
CA SER A 586 -31.74 -27.14 -19.41
C SER A 586 -30.75 -28.21 -19.88
N LYS A 587 -29.45 -27.96 -19.73
CA LYS A 587 -28.35 -28.89 -20.04
C LYS A 587 -27.80 -29.62 -18.81
N SER A 588 -28.48 -29.50 -17.66
CA SER A 588 -28.10 -30.10 -16.36
C SER A 588 -26.71 -29.73 -15.82
N ILE A 589 -26.13 -28.61 -16.28
CA ILE A 589 -24.85 -28.09 -15.80
C ILE A 589 -25.06 -27.39 -14.45
N PRO A 590 -24.36 -27.77 -13.36
CA PRO A 590 -24.61 -27.20 -12.03
C PRO A 590 -24.14 -25.74 -11.88
N VAL A 591 -25.09 -24.82 -11.83
CA VAL A 591 -24.88 -23.40 -11.47
C VAL A 591 -25.57 -23.05 -10.14
N SER A 592 -24.99 -22.12 -9.38
CA SER A 592 -25.60 -21.50 -8.21
C SER A 592 -26.04 -20.09 -8.59
N TYR A 593 -27.29 -19.70 -8.33
CA TYR A 593 -27.77 -18.36 -8.68
C TYR A 593 -28.50 -17.70 -7.50
N VAL A 594 -27.96 -16.56 -7.07
CA VAL A 594 -28.44 -15.74 -5.95
C VAL A 594 -28.84 -14.37 -6.49
N LEU A 595 -30.09 -13.99 -6.20
CA LEU A 595 -30.66 -12.69 -6.56
C LEU A 595 -30.81 -11.85 -5.30
N PHE A 596 -30.20 -10.68 -5.21
CA PHE A 596 -30.44 -9.70 -4.16
C PHE A 596 -31.62 -8.81 -4.56
N ASN A 597 -32.69 -8.84 -3.77
CA ASN A 597 -34.00 -8.33 -4.18
C ASN A 597 -34.12 -6.79 -4.06
N ASP A 598 -33.22 -6.15 -3.28
CA ASP A 598 -33.19 -4.70 -3.02
C ASP A 598 -31.83 -4.05 -3.33
N GLU A 599 -31.15 -4.60 -4.35
CA GLU A 599 -29.87 -4.11 -4.88
C GLU A 599 -29.90 -3.99 -6.41
N GLY A 600 -29.01 -3.14 -6.93
CA GLY A 600 -28.77 -2.92 -8.36
C GLY A 600 -27.42 -3.47 -8.82
N HIS A 601 -26.63 -2.64 -9.48
CA HIS A 601 -25.30 -3.01 -10.03
C HIS A 601 -24.19 -3.19 -8.97
N GLY A 602 -24.51 -3.75 -7.81
CA GLY A 602 -23.61 -3.99 -6.68
C GLY A 602 -24.32 -3.97 -5.31
N PHE A 603 -23.70 -4.58 -4.29
CA PHE A 603 -24.31 -4.82 -2.98
C PHE A 603 -23.95 -3.71 -1.97
N VAL A 604 -24.82 -2.71 -1.86
CA VAL A 604 -24.60 -1.50 -1.06
C VAL A 604 -24.97 -1.71 0.41
N ARG A 605 -26.04 -2.46 0.70
CA ARG A 605 -26.48 -2.75 2.07
C ARG A 605 -25.47 -3.69 2.75
N PRO A 606 -24.95 -3.38 3.96
CA PRO A 606 -23.94 -4.21 4.62
C PRO A 606 -24.37 -5.66 4.83
N GLN A 607 -25.65 -5.90 5.11
CA GLN A 607 -26.23 -7.23 5.30
C GLN A 607 -26.08 -8.06 4.03
N ASN A 608 -26.56 -7.54 2.89
CA ASN A 608 -26.43 -8.17 1.57
C ASN A 608 -24.97 -8.43 1.19
N ARG A 609 -24.10 -7.45 1.42
CA ARG A 609 -22.66 -7.57 1.13
C ARG A 609 -21.97 -8.63 1.99
N ILE A 610 -22.25 -8.69 3.29
CA ILE A 610 -21.71 -9.72 4.19
C ILE A 610 -22.24 -11.12 3.81
N SER A 611 -23.54 -11.23 3.48
CA SER A 611 -24.14 -12.47 2.94
C SER A 611 -23.44 -12.96 1.68
N PHE A 612 -23.22 -12.08 0.70
CA PHE A 612 -22.52 -12.39 -0.54
C PHE A 612 -21.10 -12.94 -0.27
N TYR A 613 -20.33 -12.27 0.60
CA TYR A 613 -18.99 -12.73 0.94
C TYR A 613 -19.01 -14.05 1.73
N ALA A 614 -19.97 -14.28 2.63
CA ALA A 614 -20.11 -15.56 3.34
C ALA A 614 -20.39 -16.74 2.39
N MET A 615 -21.26 -16.55 1.39
CA MET A 615 -21.51 -17.55 0.34
C MET A 615 -20.25 -17.79 -0.51
N THR A 616 -19.61 -16.72 -0.97
CA THR A 616 -18.37 -16.75 -1.77
C THR A 616 -17.25 -17.49 -1.03
N GLU A 617 -17.07 -17.23 0.26
CA GLU A 617 -16.04 -17.84 1.10
C GLU A 617 -16.17 -19.37 1.14
N LYS A 618 -17.36 -19.86 1.50
CA LYS A 618 -17.67 -21.30 1.64
C LYS A 618 -17.77 -22.01 0.29
N PHE A 619 -18.07 -21.27 -0.79
CA PHE A 619 -18.07 -21.78 -2.16
C PHE A 619 -16.64 -22.00 -2.68
N LEU A 620 -15.77 -21.00 -2.55
CA LEU A 620 -14.34 -21.11 -2.92
C LEU A 620 -13.62 -22.14 -2.04
N SER A 621 -13.86 -22.15 -0.72
CA SER A 621 -13.15 -23.05 0.19
C SER A 621 -13.45 -24.53 -0.04
N LYS A 622 -14.59 -24.84 -0.68
CA LYS A 622 -14.97 -26.20 -1.09
C LYS A 622 -14.16 -26.73 -2.29
N VAL A 623 -13.59 -25.84 -3.11
CA VAL A 623 -12.83 -26.19 -4.32
C VAL A 623 -11.33 -25.96 -4.11
N LEU A 624 -10.94 -24.80 -3.58
CA LEU A 624 -9.54 -24.41 -3.37
C LEU A 624 -8.95 -24.89 -2.04
N GLY A 625 -9.79 -25.31 -1.09
CA GLY A 625 -9.39 -25.45 0.32
C GLY A 625 -9.19 -24.07 0.96
N GLY A 626 -8.27 -23.96 1.92
CA GLY A 626 -8.03 -22.72 2.67
C GLY A 626 -8.86 -22.62 3.96
N LYS A 627 -8.68 -21.51 4.69
CA LYS A 627 -9.49 -21.18 5.86
C LYS A 627 -10.79 -20.52 5.44
N TYR A 628 -11.79 -20.59 6.31
CA TYR A 628 -12.96 -19.72 6.25
C TYR A 628 -13.51 -19.49 7.67
N GLU A 629 -14.22 -18.40 7.86
CA GLU A 629 -15.04 -18.08 9.04
C GLU A 629 -16.38 -18.82 8.93
N GLU A 630 -16.77 -19.57 9.96
CA GLU A 630 -18.06 -20.28 9.92
C GLU A 630 -19.23 -19.30 9.77
N VAL A 631 -20.32 -19.77 9.17
CA VAL A 631 -21.49 -18.94 8.88
C VAL A 631 -22.41 -18.89 10.09
N SER A 632 -22.87 -17.69 10.43
CA SER A 632 -23.73 -17.42 11.58
C SER A 632 -24.79 -16.37 11.23
N ASN A 633 -24.71 -15.17 11.80
CA ASN A 633 -25.65 -14.06 11.56
C ASN A 633 -25.41 -13.33 10.23
N ASP A 634 -24.62 -13.90 9.31
CA ASP A 634 -24.21 -13.27 8.04
C ASP A 634 -25.38 -12.98 7.07
N PHE A 635 -26.52 -13.63 7.28
CA PHE A 635 -27.77 -13.44 6.53
C PHE A 635 -28.81 -12.58 7.28
N GLU A 636 -28.50 -12.08 8.48
CA GLU A 636 -29.44 -11.33 9.31
C GLU A 636 -29.75 -9.95 8.67
N GLY A 637 -31.01 -9.71 8.31
CA GLY A 637 -31.46 -8.48 7.65
C GLY A 637 -31.05 -8.34 6.17
N ALA A 638 -30.49 -9.40 5.57
CA ALA A 638 -30.22 -9.48 4.14
C ALA A 638 -31.47 -9.91 3.36
N ASN A 639 -31.56 -9.51 2.09
CA ASN A 639 -32.74 -9.67 1.27
C ASN A 639 -32.37 -10.30 -0.09
N PHE A 640 -32.36 -11.64 -0.14
CA PHE A 640 -31.99 -12.38 -1.34
C PHE A 640 -32.84 -13.64 -1.56
N THR A 641 -32.86 -14.10 -2.80
CA THR A 641 -33.58 -15.29 -3.28
C THR A 641 -32.61 -16.25 -3.98
N ILE A 642 -32.54 -17.50 -3.54
CA ILE A 642 -31.74 -18.55 -4.21
C ILE A 642 -32.59 -19.17 -5.33
N LEU A 643 -32.58 -18.52 -6.49
CA LEU A 643 -33.36 -18.95 -7.65
C LEU A 643 -32.86 -20.32 -8.16
N ASN A 644 -31.55 -20.50 -8.31
CA ASN A 644 -30.99 -21.75 -8.83
C ASN A 644 -29.83 -22.32 -7.98
N GLY A 645 -29.65 -23.62 -8.12
CA GLY A 645 -28.74 -24.46 -7.35
C GLY A 645 -29.23 -25.89 -7.45
N SER A 646 -28.32 -26.82 -7.74
CA SER A 646 -28.62 -28.27 -7.73
C SER A 646 -29.26 -28.70 -6.41
N ARG A 647 -29.91 -29.88 -6.37
CA ARG A 647 -30.50 -30.43 -5.13
C ARG A 647 -29.48 -30.53 -3.98
N SER A 648 -28.19 -30.65 -4.31
CA SER A 648 -27.05 -30.58 -3.40
C SER A 648 -26.69 -29.14 -2.99
N ILE A 649 -26.74 -28.16 -3.90
CA ILE A 649 -26.46 -26.74 -3.60
C ILE A 649 -27.60 -26.08 -2.82
N LYS A 650 -28.87 -26.35 -3.14
CA LYS A 650 -30.00 -25.90 -2.30
C LYS A 650 -29.97 -26.58 -0.92
N LYS A 651 -29.61 -27.87 -0.81
CA LYS A 651 -29.31 -28.48 0.51
C LYS A 651 -28.11 -27.83 1.21
N PHE A 652 -27.03 -27.49 0.50
CA PHE A 652 -25.81 -26.89 1.05
C PHE A 652 -26.07 -25.48 1.58
N LEU A 653 -26.68 -24.60 0.78
CA LEU A 653 -27.04 -23.24 1.20
C LEU A 653 -28.10 -23.28 2.30
N ASN A 654 -29.15 -24.12 2.21
CA ASN A 654 -30.12 -24.27 3.30
C ASN A 654 -29.44 -24.80 4.58
N LYS A 655 -28.49 -25.73 4.50
CA LYS A 655 -27.74 -26.24 5.66
C LYS A 655 -26.79 -25.21 6.26
N ILE A 656 -26.30 -24.27 5.44
CA ILE A 656 -25.51 -23.10 5.87
C ILE A 656 -26.40 -22.02 6.51
N ILE A 657 -27.65 -21.87 6.05
CA ILE A 657 -28.62 -20.87 6.54
C ILE A 657 -29.37 -21.36 7.79
N PHE A 658 -29.70 -22.65 7.87
CA PHE A 658 -30.54 -23.25 8.93
C PHE A 658 -29.77 -24.22 9.86
N ASN A 659 -28.47 -24.41 9.63
CA ASN A 659 -27.54 -25.09 10.53
C ASN A 659 -27.90 -26.56 10.90
N GLU A 660 -28.59 -27.28 10.01
CA GLU A 660 -29.04 -28.65 10.25
C GLU A 660 -27.87 -29.64 10.39
N SER A 661 -27.83 -30.38 11.50
CA SER A 661 -26.83 -31.43 11.75
C SER A 661 -27.12 -32.70 10.95
N ASN A 662 -26.08 -33.51 10.69
CA ASN A 662 -26.25 -34.83 10.06
C ASN A 662 -27.03 -35.77 10.99
N ASN A 663 -28.27 -36.11 10.63
CA ASN A 663 -28.94 -37.34 11.04
C ASN A 663 -29.71 -37.91 9.84
N ASP A 664 -29.15 -38.93 9.19
CA ASP A 664 -29.86 -39.73 8.19
C ASP A 664 -30.78 -40.73 8.89
N THR A 665 -31.97 -40.27 9.28
CA THR A 665 -33.10 -41.12 9.66
C THR A 665 -34.35 -40.67 8.92
N ASN A 666 -35.11 -41.64 8.41
CA ASN A 666 -36.34 -41.38 7.66
C ASN A 666 -37.33 -40.58 8.48
N ASP A 667 -37.96 -39.57 7.88
CA ASP A 667 -39.42 -39.49 7.92
C ASP A 667 -39.97 -38.70 6.74
N THR A 668 -41.12 -39.14 6.24
CA THR A 668 -41.87 -38.45 5.18
C THR A 668 -43.04 -37.67 5.78
N ASN A 669 -43.25 -36.40 5.41
CA ASN A 669 -44.59 -35.89 5.08
C ASN A 669 -44.61 -34.46 4.52
N ASN A 670 -45.54 -34.26 3.56
CA ASN A 670 -46.33 -33.04 3.30
C ASN A 670 -45.64 -31.66 3.16
N ILE A 671 -45.28 -31.31 1.92
CA ILE A 671 -45.77 -30.06 1.29
C ILE A 671 -46.35 -30.43 -0.09
N ASN A 672 -47.53 -29.89 -0.42
CA ASN A 672 -48.29 -30.28 -1.61
C ASN A 672 -47.70 -29.71 -2.91
N TYR A 673 -47.65 -30.53 -3.95
CA TYR A 673 -47.58 -30.10 -5.36
C TYR A 673 -48.69 -30.75 -6.16
N ILE A 674 -49.25 -29.99 -7.10
CA ILE A 674 -50.31 -30.46 -8.01
C ILE A 674 -49.65 -31.22 -9.16
N ASN A 675 -49.94 -32.52 -9.27
CA ASN A 675 -49.51 -33.34 -10.41
C ASN A 675 -50.44 -33.16 -11.60
N HIS A 676 -49.87 -33.20 -12.80
CA HIS A 676 -50.54 -33.73 -13.99
C HIS A 676 -49.69 -34.88 -14.56
N ASN A 677 -50.36 -35.96 -14.96
CA ASN A 677 -49.73 -37.22 -15.31
C ASN A 677 -49.23 -37.24 -16.76
N ASN A 678 -48.17 -38.03 -17.02
CA ASN A 678 -48.13 -39.16 -17.96
C ASN A 678 -46.68 -39.43 -18.43
N ASP A 679 -46.28 -40.62 -18.89
CA ASP A 679 -46.57 -42.02 -18.50
C ASP A 679 -45.58 -42.90 -19.31
N ASN A 680 -45.38 -44.17 -18.95
CA ASN A 680 -44.57 -45.19 -19.65
C ASN A 680 -43.03 -45.00 -19.66
N LYS A 681 -42.20 -46.04 -19.89
CA LYS A 681 -42.14 -47.43 -19.37
C LYS A 681 -40.93 -48.15 -20.01
N ASN A 682 -40.53 -49.29 -19.41
CA ASN A 682 -39.69 -50.37 -19.97
C ASN A 682 -38.19 -50.01 -20.13
N ASN A 683 -37.25 -50.71 -19.46
CA ASN A 683 -36.73 -52.08 -19.68
C ASN A 683 -35.77 -52.13 -20.90
N ASP A 684 -34.66 -52.89 -20.93
CA ASP A 684 -34.07 -53.83 -19.96
C ASP A 684 -32.62 -54.21 -20.40
N ASN A 685 -31.83 -54.84 -19.50
CA ASN A 685 -30.72 -55.76 -19.84
C ASN A 685 -29.49 -55.23 -20.63
N LYS A 686 -28.35 -55.94 -20.75
CA LYS A 686 -27.53 -56.66 -19.75
C LYS A 686 -26.18 -57.11 -20.35
N ASN A 687 -25.17 -57.23 -19.49
CA ASN A 687 -24.11 -58.27 -19.48
C ASN A 687 -22.95 -58.32 -20.51
N ASN A 688 -21.89 -58.96 -20.00
CA ASN A 688 -20.78 -59.68 -20.64
C ASN A 688 -19.60 -58.82 -21.19
N ASN A 689 -18.40 -58.87 -20.58
CA ASN A 689 -17.38 -59.95 -20.52
C ASN A 689 -16.49 -59.94 -21.79
N ASP A 690 -15.19 -60.24 -21.80
CA ASP A 690 -14.22 -60.61 -20.73
C ASP A 690 -12.79 -60.55 -21.29
N ASN A 691 -11.77 -60.30 -20.44
CA ASN A 691 -10.39 -60.84 -20.54
C ASN A 691 -9.54 -60.45 -21.80
N ASN A 692 -8.19 -60.54 -21.83
CA ASN A 692 -7.18 -60.94 -20.85
C ASN A 692 -5.78 -60.34 -21.20
N ASN A 693 -4.89 -60.22 -20.20
CA ASN A 693 -3.50 -60.77 -20.10
C ASN A 693 -2.64 -60.97 -21.39
N ASN A 694 -1.30 -60.85 -21.43
CA ASN A 694 -0.19 -60.82 -20.44
C ASN A 694 1.14 -60.53 -21.22
N ASN A 695 2.37 -60.32 -20.69
CA ASN A 695 2.97 -59.98 -19.37
C ASN A 695 4.49 -59.67 -19.58
N ASP A 696 5.23 -59.25 -18.53
CA ASP A 696 6.63 -59.63 -18.17
C ASP A 696 7.83 -59.34 -19.14
N ASN A 697 9.11 -59.16 -18.73
CA ASN A 697 9.88 -58.97 -17.45
C ASN A 697 11.37 -58.61 -17.82
N ASN A 698 12.44 -58.50 -17.00
CA ASN A 698 12.77 -58.73 -15.57
C ASN A 698 14.12 -58.00 -15.21
N ASN A 699 14.40 -57.72 -13.92
CA ASN A 699 15.74 -57.79 -13.24
C ASN A 699 16.92 -56.87 -13.72
N ASP A 700 18.07 -56.61 -13.06
CA ASP A 700 18.68 -56.75 -11.70
C ASP A 700 20.00 -55.88 -11.68
N ASP A 701 20.75 -55.57 -10.61
CA ASP A 701 20.52 -55.27 -9.17
C ASP A 701 21.86 -54.79 -8.49
N ASN A 702 21.82 -54.24 -7.26
CA ASN A 702 22.89 -54.07 -6.24
C ASN A 702 24.08 -53.05 -6.34
N ASN A 703 24.09 -52.11 -5.36
CA ASN A 703 25.13 -51.82 -4.32
C ASN A 703 26.48 -51.05 -4.54
N ASN A 704 26.61 -49.98 -3.71
CA ASN A 704 27.69 -49.61 -2.75
C ASN A 704 29.07 -48.99 -3.11
N ASP A 705 29.30 -47.81 -2.49
CA ASP A 705 30.42 -47.37 -1.62
C ASP A 705 31.87 -46.98 -2.08
N ASP A 706 32.32 -45.86 -1.49
CA ASP A 706 33.64 -45.50 -0.92
C ASP A 706 34.94 -45.17 -1.72
N ASN A 707 35.26 -43.86 -1.71
CA ASN A 707 36.44 -43.20 -1.10
C ASN A 707 37.93 -43.31 -1.61
N ASN A 708 38.54 -42.12 -1.77
CA ASN A 708 39.95 -41.68 -1.47
C ASN A 708 41.19 -41.89 -2.41
N ASN A 709 41.85 -40.75 -2.70
CA ASN A 709 43.30 -40.41 -2.78
C ASN A 709 44.38 -41.39 -3.32
N TYR A 710 45.32 -40.92 -4.17
CA TYR A 710 46.64 -40.38 -3.75
C TYR A 710 47.67 -40.02 -4.89
N ASP A 711 48.46 -38.95 -4.64
CA ASP A 711 49.92 -38.71 -4.86
C ASP A 711 50.73 -38.75 -6.20
N ASN A 712 51.51 -37.63 -6.38
CA ASN A 712 52.97 -37.50 -6.61
C ASN A 712 53.73 -37.58 -7.98
N ASN A 713 54.42 -36.46 -8.25
CA ASN A 713 55.87 -36.26 -8.55
C ASN A 713 56.59 -36.78 -9.81
N ASN A 714 57.38 -35.87 -10.41
CA ASN A 714 58.80 -36.03 -10.81
C ASN A 714 59.45 -34.62 -10.80
N TYR A 715 60.55 -34.36 -10.07
CA TYR A 715 61.97 -34.66 -10.36
C TYR A 715 62.58 -33.87 -11.52
N ASP A 716 63.60 -33.04 -11.23
CA ASP A 716 64.97 -33.30 -11.73
C ASP A 716 66.05 -32.49 -10.96
N GLU A 717 67.31 -32.97 -11.00
CA GLU A 717 68.48 -32.31 -10.37
C GLU A 717 69.45 -31.71 -11.41
N ASN A 718 70.33 -30.77 -11.01
CA ASN A 718 71.79 -31.02 -11.17
C ASN A 718 72.79 -30.01 -10.55
N ASN A 719 73.98 -30.55 -10.32
CA ASN A 719 75.31 -29.92 -10.27
C ASN A 719 75.74 -29.01 -9.09
N ASN A 720 77.08 -28.90 -8.95
CA ASN A 720 77.71 -29.13 -7.65
C ASN A 720 78.97 -28.25 -7.38
N LYS A 721 79.42 -28.24 -6.12
CA LYS A 721 80.77 -27.87 -5.62
C LYS A 721 81.40 -26.56 -6.14
N ASN A 722 81.14 -25.49 -5.40
CA ASN A 722 82.21 -24.71 -4.75
C ASN A 722 81.63 -23.81 -3.64
N ASN A 723 82.48 -23.31 -2.73
CA ASN A 723 82.20 -22.22 -1.74
C ASN A 723 81.74 -22.57 -0.30
N ASP A 724 82.27 -23.60 0.38
CA ASP A 724 81.97 -23.79 1.83
C ASP A 724 82.58 -22.72 2.77
N THR A 725 83.57 -21.93 2.30
CA THR A 725 84.00 -20.69 2.98
C THR A 725 83.04 -19.50 2.76
N LYS A 726 82.26 -19.49 1.66
CA LYS A 726 81.36 -18.37 1.27
C LYS A 726 79.90 -18.58 1.72
N LYS A 727 79.55 -19.78 2.23
CA LYS A 727 78.23 -20.08 2.84
C LYS A 727 78.03 -19.38 4.19
N LYS A 728 79.09 -19.18 4.99
CA LYS A 728 78.99 -18.40 6.25
C LYS A 728 78.62 -16.95 5.96
N ASP A 729 79.32 -16.31 5.01
CA ASP A 729 79.05 -14.92 4.65
C ASP A 729 77.69 -14.74 4.00
N LYS A 730 77.26 -15.63 3.07
CA LYS A 730 75.90 -15.55 2.52
C LYS A 730 74.79 -15.79 3.56
N LYS A 731 74.99 -16.65 4.57
CA LYS A 731 74.02 -16.76 5.69
C LYS A 731 74.02 -15.48 6.54
N ASN A 732 75.18 -14.91 6.84
CA ASN A 732 75.27 -13.62 7.54
C ASN A 732 74.61 -12.50 6.74
N ASP A 733 74.75 -12.46 5.43
CA ASP A 733 74.20 -11.41 4.56
C ASP A 733 72.68 -11.55 4.36
N ILE A 734 72.16 -12.78 4.29
CA ILE A 734 70.70 -13.05 4.27
C ILE A 734 70.09 -12.75 5.64
N ASN A 735 70.71 -13.17 6.75
CA ASN A 735 70.28 -12.79 8.10
C ASN A 735 70.38 -11.28 8.31
N ASN A 736 71.42 -10.61 7.81
CA ASN A 736 71.53 -9.15 7.86
C ASN A 736 70.45 -8.46 7.02
N LYS A 737 70.08 -8.99 5.84
CA LYS A 737 68.96 -8.46 5.02
C LYS A 737 67.60 -8.71 5.69
N LYS A 738 67.40 -9.85 6.35
CA LYS A 738 66.19 -10.16 7.12
C LYS A 738 66.11 -9.28 8.37
N ASN A 739 67.15 -9.25 9.21
CA ASN A 739 67.32 -8.34 10.34
C ASN A 739 67.19 -6.86 9.92
N LYS A 740 67.63 -6.47 8.71
CA LYS A 740 67.48 -5.09 8.19
C LYS A 740 66.03 -4.81 7.78
N LYS A 741 65.31 -5.74 7.15
CA LYS A 741 63.86 -5.61 6.91
C LYS A 741 63.09 -5.56 8.23
N GLU A 742 63.38 -6.46 9.18
CA GLU A 742 62.75 -6.51 10.49
C GLU A 742 63.07 -5.24 11.32
N ARG A 743 64.31 -4.76 11.36
CA ARG A 743 64.67 -3.47 11.97
C ARG A 743 64.02 -2.27 11.28
N ILE A 744 63.85 -2.28 9.95
CA ILE A 744 63.11 -1.23 9.23
C ILE A 744 61.62 -1.28 9.58
N GLN A 745 61.02 -2.47 9.67
CA GLN A 745 59.61 -2.64 10.01
C GLN A 745 59.33 -2.34 11.49
N GLN A 746 60.24 -2.72 12.40
CA GLN A 746 60.23 -2.33 13.82
C GLN A 746 60.42 -0.82 13.98
N LYS A 747 61.36 -0.19 13.27
CA LYS A 747 61.54 1.28 13.28
C LYS A 747 60.34 2.01 12.69
N LYS A 748 59.71 1.46 11.64
CA LYS A 748 58.45 1.99 11.09
C LYS A 748 57.30 1.84 12.10
N LEU A 749 57.16 0.68 12.74
CA LEU A 749 56.15 0.44 13.77
C LEU A 749 56.36 1.36 14.98
N PHE A 750 57.60 1.53 15.44
CA PHE A 750 57.97 2.44 16.52
C PHE A 750 57.62 3.89 16.18
N ASN A 751 57.99 4.37 14.99
CA ASN A 751 57.64 5.72 14.54
C ASN A 751 56.11 5.92 14.40
N ILE A 752 55.38 4.92 13.89
CA ILE A 752 53.91 4.97 13.77
C ILE A 752 53.26 4.93 15.16
N LYS A 753 53.72 4.06 16.06
CA LYS A 753 53.23 3.96 17.44
C LYS A 753 53.47 5.27 18.19
N ASN A 754 54.67 5.84 18.12
CA ASN A 754 54.95 7.13 18.74
C ASN A 754 54.05 8.23 18.14
N SER A 755 53.79 8.23 16.83
CA SER A 755 52.86 9.18 16.19
C SER A 755 51.37 8.93 16.52
N PHE A 756 51.01 7.73 16.96
CA PHE A 756 49.67 7.35 17.43
C PHE A 756 49.49 7.76 18.90
N ASP A 757 50.49 7.46 19.73
CA ASP A 757 50.60 7.91 21.12
C ASP A 757 50.60 9.45 21.18
N ASP A 758 51.48 10.14 20.44
CA ASP A 758 51.53 11.61 20.34
C ASP A 758 50.23 12.25 19.86
N PHE A 759 49.37 11.51 19.14
CA PHE A 759 48.08 12.00 18.67
C PHE A 759 47.04 11.94 19.80
N TYR A 760 46.99 10.85 20.56
CA TYR A 760 46.02 10.67 21.65
C TYR A 760 46.46 11.25 23.00
N ILE A 761 47.77 11.35 23.27
CA ILE A 761 48.33 12.12 24.41
C ILE A 761 47.88 13.59 24.34
N LYS A 762 47.73 14.15 23.13
CA LYS A 762 47.23 15.52 22.91
C LYS A 762 45.72 15.69 23.09
N GLN A 763 44.99 14.59 23.26
CA GLN A 763 43.55 14.60 23.53
C GLN A 763 43.23 14.25 24.98
N TYR A 764 43.92 13.27 25.57
CA TYR A 764 43.62 12.73 26.90
C TYR A 764 44.64 13.11 27.99
N GLY A 765 45.79 13.69 27.62
CA GLY A 765 46.93 13.83 28.52
C GLY A 765 47.77 12.55 28.59
N LYS A 766 49.05 12.67 28.97
CA LYS A 766 50.04 11.58 28.87
C LYS A 766 49.71 10.38 29.75
N GLU A 767 49.39 10.64 31.02
CA GLU A 767 49.11 9.61 32.02
C GLU A 767 47.84 8.82 31.68
N ARG A 768 46.71 9.53 31.52
CA ARG A 768 45.44 8.92 31.15
C ARG A 768 45.51 8.17 29.83
N TRP A 769 46.25 8.67 28.83
CA TRP A 769 46.42 7.95 27.57
C TRP A 769 46.99 6.55 27.78
N TYR A 770 48.00 6.37 28.62
CA TYR A 770 48.58 5.05 28.84
C TYR A 770 47.63 4.11 29.60
N ASN A 771 46.87 4.61 30.57
CA ASN A 771 45.84 3.82 31.27
C ASN A 771 44.72 3.37 30.31
N LEU A 772 44.27 4.27 29.43
CA LEU A 772 43.29 3.97 28.37
C LEU A 772 43.85 3.01 27.32
N LEU A 773 45.09 3.21 26.88
CA LEU A 773 45.77 2.33 25.93
C LEU A 773 46.02 0.92 26.50
N ASP A 774 46.13 0.77 27.83
CA ASP A 774 46.17 -0.55 28.46
C ASP A 774 44.78 -1.20 28.53
N SER A 775 43.79 -0.44 28.99
CA SER A 775 42.38 -0.84 29.05
C SER A 775 41.74 -1.12 27.66
N LEU A 776 42.39 -0.71 26.58
CA LEU A 776 42.02 -1.04 25.19
C LEU A 776 42.67 -2.33 24.68
N LYS A 777 43.77 -2.79 25.29
CA LYS A 777 44.46 -4.05 24.97
C LYS A 777 43.97 -5.21 25.82
N ASN A 778 43.75 -4.96 27.12
CA ASN A 778 43.37 -6.00 28.06
C ASN A 778 41.90 -6.37 27.83
N GLU A 779 41.64 -7.63 27.46
CA GLU A 779 40.29 -8.20 27.42
C GLU A 779 39.79 -8.50 28.86
N ASP A 780 39.70 -7.48 29.72
CA ASP A 780 39.40 -7.67 31.14
C ASP A 780 37.91 -7.95 31.41
N LYS A 781 37.55 -9.21 31.09
CA LYS A 781 36.67 -10.11 31.83
C LYS A 781 35.18 -9.77 31.94
N ASN A 782 34.73 -8.56 31.63
CA ASN A 782 33.32 -8.20 31.72
C ASN A 782 32.58 -8.48 30.40
N TYR A 783 31.50 -9.25 30.49
CA TYR A 783 30.61 -9.63 29.39
C TYR A 783 29.18 -9.21 29.74
N CYS A 784 28.41 -8.65 28.81
CA CYS A 784 26.94 -8.49 28.93
C CYS A 784 26.27 -9.48 27.97
N THR A 785 25.19 -10.09 28.44
CA THR A 785 24.26 -10.81 27.58
C THR A 785 22.86 -10.22 27.76
N MET A 786 22.22 -9.87 26.66
CA MET A 786 20.83 -9.43 26.62
C MET A 786 19.94 -10.64 26.39
N ILE A 787 18.98 -10.91 27.28
CA ILE A 787 17.98 -11.96 27.06
C ILE A 787 17.11 -11.57 25.87
N ASN A 788 16.88 -12.53 24.98
CA ASN A 788 15.88 -12.40 23.93
C ASN A 788 14.50 -12.74 24.50
N LYS A 789 13.66 -11.72 24.72
CA LYS A 789 12.31 -11.90 25.26
C LYS A 789 11.38 -12.66 24.32
N PHE A 790 11.71 -12.76 23.04
CA PHE A 790 10.82 -13.33 22.03
C PHE A 790 10.77 -14.87 22.00
N ILE A 791 11.54 -15.58 22.84
CA ILE A 791 11.62 -17.06 22.87
C ILE A 791 10.38 -17.78 23.44
N SER A 792 9.31 -17.04 23.71
CA SER A 792 7.99 -17.49 24.16
C SER A 792 7.87 -18.09 25.57
N ASN A 793 6.88 -17.56 26.30
CA ASN A 793 6.45 -17.89 27.66
C ASN A 793 7.40 -17.42 28.79
N ASN A 794 6.83 -16.69 29.76
CA ASN A 794 7.58 -16.04 30.85
C ASN A 794 8.34 -17.04 31.71
N SER A 795 7.79 -18.25 31.91
CA SER A 795 8.46 -19.34 32.65
C SER A 795 9.83 -19.75 32.07
N LYS A 796 10.08 -19.56 30.77
CA LYS A 796 11.39 -19.80 30.15
C LYS A 796 12.37 -18.64 30.37
N ILE A 797 11.87 -17.40 30.40
CA ILE A 797 12.66 -16.22 30.77
C ILE A 797 13.04 -16.31 32.26
N GLU A 798 12.07 -16.62 33.13
CA GLU A 798 12.28 -16.90 34.55
C GLU A 798 13.30 -18.02 34.79
N PHE A 799 13.27 -19.11 34.01
CA PHE A 799 14.27 -20.18 34.11
C PHE A 799 15.68 -19.67 33.79
N ILE A 800 15.85 -18.84 32.75
CA ILE A 800 17.14 -18.21 32.42
C ILE A 800 17.56 -17.25 33.55
N GLU A 801 16.68 -16.34 33.97
CA GLU A 801 16.97 -15.41 35.08
C GLU A 801 17.33 -16.16 36.37
N ASN A 802 16.66 -17.27 36.70
CA ASN A 802 16.94 -18.07 37.91
C ASN A 802 18.27 -18.83 37.78
N SER A 803 18.61 -19.32 36.58
CA SER A 803 19.94 -19.89 36.31
C SER A 803 21.07 -18.85 36.48
N PHE A 804 20.79 -17.57 36.24
CA PHE A 804 21.72 -16.46 36.45
C PHE A 804 21.75 -16.00 37.91
N LYS A 805 20.61 -15.86 38.59
CA LYS A 805 20.50 -15.53 40.03
C LYS A 805 21.24 -16.54 40.92
N ASN A 806 21.29 -17.81 40.53
CA ASN A 806 22.02 -18.87 41.24
C ASN A 806 23.56 -18.82 41.07
N ASN A 807 24.11 -17.84 40.35
CA ASN A 807 25.55 -17.68 40.14
C ASN A 807 26.03 -16.29 40.60
N ASN A 808 26.72 -16.23 41.74
CA ASN A 808 27.22 -15.01 42.37
C ASN A 808 28.13 -14.13 41.49
N ASN A 809 28.65 -14.68 40.37
CA ASN A 809 29.45 -13.95 39.38
C ASN A 809 28.61 -13.30 38.26
N ILE A 810 27.28 -13.37 38.32
CA ILE A 810 26.35 -12.76 37.36
C ILE A 810 25.48 -11.73 38.09
N ARG A 811 25.27 -10.56 37.50
CA ARG A 811 24.44 -9.48 38.04
C ARG A 811 23.51 -8.91 36.97
N LYS A 812 22.31 -8.48 37.34
CA LYS A 812 21.41 -7.74 36.44
C LYS A 812 21.90 -6.31 36.26
N VAL A 813 21.54 -5.66 35.14
CA VAL A 813 21.77 -4.23 34.94
C VAL A 813 20.45 -3.47 35.14
N ASP A 814 20.16 -3.10 36.37
CA ASP A 814 18.82 -2.65 36.77
C ASP A 814 18.41 -1.25 36.26
N TYR A 815 19.35 -0.45 35.72
CA TYR A 815 19.05 0.82 35.06
C TYR A 815 18.66 0.68 33.57
N LEU A 816 18.68 -0.52 33.00
CA LEU A 816 18.20 -0.79 31.64
C LEU A 816 16.81 -1.45 31.67
N ASP A 817 15.90 -0.94 30.84
CA ASP A 817 14.53 -1.47 30.71
C ASP A 817 14.51 -2.87 30.04
N ILE A 818 15.62 -3.25 29.42
CA ILE A 818 15.86 -4.54 28.77
C ILE A 818 16.72 -5.42 29.67
N LEU A 819 16.43 -6.72 29.69
CA LEU A 819 17.11 -7.71 30.52
C LEU A 819 18.55 -8.00 30.04
N CYS A 820 19.51 -7.10 30.31
CA CYS A 820 20.94 -7.44 30.30
C CYS A 820 21.39 -7.98 31.67
N TYR A 821 22.23 -9.01 31.60
CA TYR A 821 23.03 -9.50 32.71
C TYR A 821 24.51 -9.33 32.39
N ILE A 822 25.29 -8.85 33.37
CA ILE A 822 26.74 -8.74 33.30
C ILE A 822 27.42 -9.84 34.11
N SER A 823 28.62 -10.26 33.68
CA SER A 823 29.45 -11.20 34.43
C SER A 823 30.94 -10.98 34.16
N ASN A 824 31.75 -11.22 35.20
CA ASN A 824 33.21 -11.33 35.15
C ASN A 824 33.69 -12.65 34.49
N SER A 825 32.80 -13.41 33.85
CA SER A 825 33.04 -14.71 33.23
C SER A 825 32.23 -14.87 31.94
N LYS A 826 32.73 -15.65 30.97
CA LYS A 826 32.06 -15.82 29.67
C LYS A 826 30.73 -16.57 29.83
N PHE A 827 29.63 -15.92 29.45
CA PHE A 827 28.34 -16.58 29.26
C PHE A 827 28.42 -17.71 28.23
N SER A 828 27.51 -18.69 28.34
CA SER A 828 27.38 -19.76 27.34
C SER A 828 27.04 -19.21 25.95
N LEU A 829 27.38 -19.96 24.90
CA LEU A 829 26.93 -19.64 23.54
C LEU A 829 25.39 -19.58 23.46
N PRO A 830 24.82 -18.68 22.63
CA PRO A 830 23.37 -18.62 22.41
C PRO A 830 22.82 -19.97 21.94
N LYS A 831 21.73 -20.42 22.57
CA LYS A 831 21.02 -21.65 22.23
C LYS A 831 19.69 -21.33 21.58
N LYS A 832 19.24 -22.18 20.67
CA LYS A 832 17.88 -22.11 20.14
C LYS A 832 16.89 -22.64 21.18
N ASP A 833 15.77 -21.94 21.34
CA ASP A 833 14.59 -22.48 21.99
C ASP A 833 13.81 -23.42 21.05
N GLU A 834 13.28 -24.51 21.61
CA GLU A 834 12.67 -25.62 20.86
C GLU A 834 11.28 -25.30 20.28
N HIS A 835 10.55 -24.32 20.82
CA HIS A 835 9.19 -23.98 20.34
C HIS A 835 9.22 -22.81 19.34
N SER A 836 10.06 -21.81 19.62
CA SER A 836 10.20 -20.61 18.79
C SER A 836 11.25 -20.74 17.69
N ASN A 837 12.22 -21.65 17.83
CA ASN A 837 13.41 -21.81 16.96
C ASN A 837 14.35 -20.58 16.99
N LEU A 838 14.17 -19.68 17.97
CA LEU A 838 14.92 -18.42 18.14
C LEU A 838 16.05 -18.58 19.17
N LEU A 839 17.11 -17.79 19.02
CA LEU A 839 18.25 -17.78 19.94
C LEU A 839 17.92 -17.03 21.24
N ASN A 840 18.29 -17.61 22.38
CA ASN A 840 17.80 -17.18 23.71
C ASN A 840 18.50 -15.96 24.33
N VAL A 841 19.76 -15.70 24.00
CA VAL A 841 20.53 -14.56 24.53
C VAL A 841 21.47 -13.98 23.46
N TYR A 842 21.68 -12.66 23.48
CA TYR A 842 22.55 -11.94 22.55
C TYR A 842 23.72 -11.28 23.31
N HIS A 843 24.95 -11.67 22.99
CA HIS A 843 26.16 -11.12 23.62
C HIS A 843 26.52 -9.76 23.01
N ILE A 844 26.68 -8.73 23.86
CA ILE A 844 26.87 -7.33 23.42
C ILE A 844 27.71 -6.54 24.43
N ASP A 845 28.38 -5.47 23.98
CA ASP A 845 29.04 -4.50 24.86
C ASP A 845 27.98 -3.61 25.54
N LEU A 846 28.04 -3.46 26.86
CA LEU A 846 27.06 -2.70 27.64
C LEU A 846 26.92 -1.24 27.15
N ALA A 847 28.01 -0.63 26.69
CA ALA A 847 27.99 0.72 26.14
C ALA A 847 27.12 0.85 24.87
N SER A 848 26.91 -0.24 24.13
CA SER A 848 25.97 -0.25 23.00
C SER A 848 24.50 -0.27 23.43
N LEU A 849 24.18 -0.73 24.65
CA LEU A 849 22.83 -0.68 25.21
C LEU A 849 22.52 0.67 25.87
N ILE A 850 23.54 1.37 26.41
CA ILE A 850 23.38 2.77 26.84
C ILE A 850 22.94 3.65 25.67
N VAL A 851 23.52 3.43 24.49
CA VAL A 851 23.16 4.14 23.25
C VAL A 851 21.69 3.91 22.86
N THR A 852 21.13 2.70 23.04
CA THR A 852 19.70 2.46 22.75
C THR A 852 18.79 3.01 23.83
N LYS A 853 19.21 3.00 25.10
CA LYS A 853 18.50 3.69 26.20
C LYS A 853 18.45 5.20 25.99
N ALA A 854 19.51 5.81 25.46
CA ALA A 854 19.60 7.26 25.19
C ALA A 854 18.62 7.78 24.11
N LEU A 855 18.10 6.91 23.23
CA LEU A 855 17.03 7.24 22.28
C LEU A 855 15.69 7.57 22.97
N ASP A 856 15.47 7.03 24.18
CA ASP A 856 14.28 7.27 25.00
C ASP A 856 12.98 6.86 24.27
N ILE A 857 12.96 5.58 23.87
CA ILE A 857 11.97 4.97 22.97
C ILE A 857 10.61 4.80 23.66
N GLN A 858 9.57 5.26 22.98
CA GLN A 858 8.16 5.19 23.35
C GLN A 858 7.43 4.12 22.51
N PRO A 859 6.25 3.61 22.93
CA PRO A 859 5.56 2.48 22.26
C PRO A 859 5.27 2.70 20.77
N ASN A 860 4.99 3.94 20.39
CA ASN A 860 4.49 4.33 19.07
C ASN A 860 5.58 4.86 18.12
N ASP A 861 6.84 4.95 18.55
CA ASP A 861 7.91 5.60 17.77
C ASP A 861 8.18 4.90 16.42
N ILE A 862 8.36 5.69 15.36
CA ILE A 862 9.00 5.23 14.12
C ILE A 862 10.52 5.47 14.26
N VAL A 863 11.26 4.39 14.50
CA VAL A 863 12.69 4.41 14.82
C VAL A 863 13.54 4.00 13.62
N LEU A 864 14.49 4.83 13.20
CA LEU A 864 15.49 4.48 12.19
C LEU A 864 16.82 4.08 12.86
N ASP A 865 17.41 2.96 12.47
CA ASP A 865 18.75 2.50 12.85
C ASP A 865 19.67 2.54 11.62
N LEU A 866 20.49 3.59 11.50
CA LEU A 866 21.43 3.80 10.40
C LEU A 866 22.77 3.10 10.68
N CYS A 867 23.25 2.34 9.69
CA CYS A 867 24.45 1.48 9.79
C CYS A 867 24.31 0.32 10.80
N ALA A 868 23.07 -0.14 11.01
CA ALA A 868 22.57 -1.09 12.01
C ALA A 868 23.37 -2.39 12.23
N ALA A 869 24.11 -2.87 11.23
CA ALA A 869 24.77 -4.18 11.29
C ALA A 869 25.94 -4.21 12.31
N PRO A 870 25.96 -5.19 13.24
CA PRO A 870 25.45 -6.55 13.05
C PRO A 870 23.99 -6.79 13.50
N GLY A 871 23.27 -5.79 14.01
CA GLY A 871 21.86 -5.93 14.40
C GLY A 871 21.59 -6.03 15.91
N GLY A 872 22.62 -6.00 16.76
CA GLY A 872 22.46 -6.07 18.22
C GLY A 872 21.75 -4.85 18.82
N LYS A 873 22.08 -3.63 18.33
CA LYS A 873 21.35 -2.40 18.70
C LYS A 873 19.93 -2.41 18.15
N SER A 874 19.73 -2.87 16.91
CA SER A 874 18.42 -3.04 16.28
C SER A 874 17.51 -3.98 17.08
N LEU A 875 18.06 -5.11 17.55
CA LEU A 875 17.35 -6.04 18.43
C LEU A 875 16.96 -5.36 19.76
N ALA A 876 17.88 -4.64 20.40
CA ALA A 876 17.59 -3.90 21.62
C ALA A 876 16.50 -2.82 21.43
N ILE A 877 16.56 -2.04 20.34
CA ILE A 877 15.54 -1.05 19.95
C ILE A 877 14.15 -1.71 19.83
N LEU A 878 14.05 -2.83 19.11
CA LEU A 878 12.78 -3.55 18.98
C LEU A 878 12.31 -4.16 20.31
N GLN A 879 13.22 -4.56 21.20
CA GLN A 879 12.83 -4.98 22.55
C GLN A 879 12.27 -3.80 23.36
N HIS A 880 12.87 -2.60 23.30
CA HIS A 880 12.32 -1.39 23.94
C HIS A 880 10.92 -1.02 23.38
N LEU A 881 10.76 -0.91 22.05
CA LEU A 881 9.46 -0.65 21.39
C LEU A 881 8.36 -1.59 21.90
N LEU A 882 8.67 -2.87 22.04
CA LEU A 882 7.69 -3.90 22.39
C LEU A 882 7.65 -4.22 23.89
N ASN A 883 8.33 -3.48 24.78
CA ASN A 883 8.33 -3.77 26.23
C ASN A 883 7.03 -3.32 26.91
N TYR A 884 6.41 -2.25 26.41
CA TYR A 884 5.16 -1.71 26.94
C TYR A 884 3.93 -2.58 26.58
N ASN A 885 4.01 -3.29 25.45
CA ASN A 885 2.88 -4.05 24.87
C ASN A 885 2.48 -5.34 25.63
N GLU A 886 3.15 -5.68 26.74
CA GLU A 886 2.74 -6.79 27.62
C GLU A 886 1.98 -6.31 28.89
N GLN A 887 1.91 -5.01 29.14
CA GLN A 887 1.09 -4.43 30.21
C GLN A 887 -0.27 -3.89 29.73
N ILE A 888 -0.41 -3.67 28.42
CA ILE A 888 -1.59 -3.02 27.83
C ILE A 888 -2.51 -4.09 27.21
N ASN A 889 -3.51 -4.54 27.99
CA ASN A 889 -4.64 -5.34 27.50
C ASN A 889 -5.68 -4.52 26.70
N ASN A 890 -5.43 -3.22 26.50
CA ASN A 890 -6.35 -2.31 25.82
C ASN A 890 -5.99 -2.11 24.34
N LYS A 891 -7.03 -1.92 23.54
CA LYS A 891 -6.96 -1.61 22.11
C LYS A 891 -6.53 -0.15 21.92
N ASN A 892 -6.07 0.18 20.70
CA ASN A 892 -5.90 1.54 20.15
C ASN A 892 -4.56 2.29 20.38
N GLU A 893 -3.46 1.64 20.78
CA GLU A 893 -2.11 2.24 20.63
C GLU A 893 -1.36 1.69 19.41
N GLY A 894 -0.50 2.53 18.83
CA GLY A 894 0.11 2.32 17.52
C GLY A 894 1.24 1.29 17.53
N ARG A 895 1.37 0.53 16.44
CA ARG A 895 2.48 -0.43 16.30
C ARG A 895 3.76 0.31 15.92
N GLY A 896 4.50 0.80 16.92
CA GLY A 896 5.83 1.38 16.74
C GLY A 896 6.74 0.46 15.93
N MET A 897 7.58 1.05 15.07
CA MET A 897 8.23 0.37 13.95
C MET A 897 9.72 0.73 13.86
N LEU A 898 10.55 -0.30 13.70
CA LEU A 898 11.99 -0.16 13.44
C LEU A 898 12.29 -0.26 11.93
N ILE A 899 13.09 0.66 11.42
CA ILE A 899 13.70 0.61 10.09
C ILE A 899 15.20 0.43 10.31
N ALA A 900 15.76 -0.74 10.00
CA ALA A 900 17.19 -0.99 10.17
C ALA A 900 17.90 -1.00 8.81
N ASN A 901 18.90 -0.11 8.65
CA ASN A 901 19.53 0.20 7.38
C ASN A 901 21.00 -0.22 7.34
N GLU A 902 21.37 -0.97 6.29
CA GLU A 902 22.76 -1.31 6.01
C GLU A 902 23.01 -1.43 4.50
N ILE A 903 23.83 -0.51 3.97
CA ILE A 903 24.16 -0.42 2.54
C ILE A 903 25.24 -1.44 2.13
N ASN A 904 26.11 -1.88 3.04
CA ASN A 904 27.12 -2.88 2.71
C ASN A 904 26.52 -4.29 2.72
N ASN A 905 26.38 -4.92 1.55
CA ASN A 905 25.82 -6.27 1.41
C ASN A 905 26.36 -7.31 2.42
N LYS A 906 27.67 -7.35 2.71
CA LYS A 906 28.24 -8.31 3.67
C LYS A 906 27.85 -8.02 5.13
N ARG A 907 27.67 -6.75 5.48
CA ARG A 907 27.09 -6.33 6.77
C ARG A 907 25.58 -6.59 6.82
N PHE A 908 24.84 -6.31 5.73
CA PHE A 908 23.39 -6.53 5.65
C PHE A 908 23.01 -8.01 5.89
N HIS A 909 23.77 -8.96 5.34
CA HIS A 909 23.53 -10.39 5.59
C HIS A 909 23.70 -10.76 7.08
N ARG A 910 24.59 -10.10 7.82
CA ARG A 910 24.74 -10.30 9.28
C ARG A 910 23.55 -9.73 10.05
N LEU A 911 23.10 -8.52 9.68
CA LEU A 911 21.87 -7.92 10.22
C LEU A 911 20.67 -8.84 9.98
N LEU A 912 20.43 -9.25 8.73
CA LEU A 912 19.37 -10.19 8.35
C LEU A 912 19.43 -11.51 9.12
N GLN A 913 20.63 -12.08 9.29
CA GLN A 913 20.84 -13.30 10.08
C GLN A 913 20.47 -13.10 11.55
N VAL A 914 20.81 -11.97 12.16
CA VAL A 914 20.38 -11.63 13.53
C VAL A 914 18.87 -11.46 13.60
N ILE A 915 18.25 -10.70 12.69
CA ILE A 915 16.79 -10.51 12.71
C ILE A 915 16.06 -11.86 12.58
N LYS A 916 16.46 -12.71 11.62
CA LYS A 916 15.88 -14.06 11.43
C LYS A 916 16.17 -15.04 12.57
N SER A 917 17.24 -14.85 13.34
CA SER A 917 17.61 -15.76 14.43
C SER A 917 17.06 -15.36 15.80
N TYR A 918 16.66 -14.09 15.98
CA TYR A 918 16.21 -13.57 17.28
C TYR A 918 14.77 -13.04 17.28
N ILE A 919 14.21 -12.58 16.15
CA ILE A 919 12.90 -11.91 16.13
C ILE A 919 11.85 -12.79 15.43
N PRO A 920 10.65 -12.99 16.02
CA PRO A 920 9.54 -13.69 15.39
C PRO A 920 9.10 -13.05 14.07
N PHE A 921 8.83 -13.91 13.07
CA PHE A 921 8.38 -13.52 11.73
C PHE A 921 7.21 -12.52 11.73
N LYS A 922 6.25 -12.65 12.66
CA LYS A 922 5.08 -11.74 12.76
C LYS A 922 5.46 -10.24 12.87
N TYR A 923 6.68 -9.94 13.30
CA TYR A 923 7.21 -8.58 13.38
C TYR A 923 7.92 -8.13 12.09
N HIS A 924 8.40 -9.05 11.26
CA HIS A 924 9.19 -8.78 10.03
C HIS A 924 8.38 -8.08 8.94
N GLN A 925 7.05 -8.11 9.02
CA GLN A 925 6.13 -7.48 8.06
C GLN A 925 5.67 -6.07 8.52
N TYR A 926 5.61 -5.80 9.83
CA TYR A 926 4.94 -4.59 10.38
C TYR A 926 5.79 -3.76 11.34
N GLN A 927 6.80 -4.34 11.98
CA GLN A 927 7.55 -3.69 13.08
C GLN A 927 9.07 -3.74 12.90
N ILE A 928 9.60 -4.49 11.94
CA ILE A 928 11.00 -4.35 11.50
C ILE A 928 11.18 -4.44 9.97
N LYS A 929 11.45 -3.29 9.35
CA LYS A 929 11.78 -3.15 7.92
C LYS A 929 13.30 -3.13 7.73
N LEU A 930 13.84 -3.97 6.85
CA LEU A 930 15.27 -3.99 6.51
C LEU A 930 15.51 -3.29 5.18
N VAL A 931 16.45 -2.33 5.14
CA VAL A 931 16.68 -1.46 3.98
C VAL A 931 18.14 -1.48 3.56
N LYS A 932 18.41 -1.77 2.27
CA LYS A 932 19.75 -1.70 1.65
C LYS A 932 20.07 -0.33 1.02
N ASN A 933 19.05 0.41 0.61
CA ASN A 933 19.18 1.70 -0.09
C ASN A 933 19.18 2.87 0.92
N SER A 934 19.03 4.10 0.43
CA SER A 934 18.81 5.28 1.27
C SER A 934 17.43 5.19 1.95
N PRO A 935 17.30 5.15 3.28
CA PRO A 935 16.01 5.19 3.96
C PRO A 935 15.47 6.64 4.12
N MET A 936 16.12 7.61 3.47
CA MET A 936 15.97 9.05 3.70
C MET A 936 14.83 9.69 2.89
N GLU A 937 14.14 8.92 2.03
CA GLU A 937 13.02 9.38 1.21
C GLU A 937 11.72 9.57 2.02
N ASN A 938 11.58 8.80 3.10
CA ASN A 938 10.49 8.92 4.07
C ASN A 938 10.94 9.86 5.20
N TYR A 939 10.60 11.16 5.15
CA TYR A 939 11.03 12.17 6.14
C TYR A 939 10.26 12.10 7.49
N CYS A 940 10.03 10.89 8.01
CA CYS A 940 8.94 10.58 8.96
C CYS A 940 9.40 9.98 10.31
N TYR A 941 10.68 10.06 10.68
CA TYR A 941 11.20 9.34 11.85
C TYR A 941 11.12 10.15 13.15
N ASP A 942 10.50 9.60 14.18
CA ASP A 942 10.42 10.17 15.53
C ASP A 942 11.76 10.05 16.27
N LYS A 943 12.44 8.91 16.03
CA LYS A 943 13.75 8.57 16.61
C LYS A 943 14.72 8.15 15.52
N ILE A 944 15.98 8.57 15.60
CA ILE A 944 17.05 8.05 14.73
C ILE A 944 18.30 7.71 15.54
N LEU A 945 18.74 6.46 15.47
CA LEU A 945 20.10 6.05 15.79
C LEU A 945 20.97 6.15 14.53
N VAL A 946 22.17 6.71 14.67
CA VAL A 946 23.25 6.55 13.68
C VAL A 946 24.48 5.98 14.37
N ASP A 947 24.68 4.66 14.20
CA ASP A 947 25.84 3.91 14.70
C ASP A 947 26.99 4.04 13.71
N ALA A 948 27.63 5.21 13.75
CA ALA A 948 28.41 5.71 12.65
C ALA A 948 29.73 4.93 12.47
N PRO A 949 30.05 4.43 11.24
CA PRO A 949 31.27 3.67 11.00
C PRO A 949 32.53 4.43 11.45
N CYS A 950 33.31 3.83 12.35
CA CYS A 950 34.40 4.50 13.07
C CYS A 950 35.80 4.05 12.63
N SER A 951 36.82 4.88 12.90
CA SER A 951 38.26 4.54 12.79
C SER A 951 38.66 3.18 13.34
N SER A 952 38.01 2.76 14.44
CA SER A 952 38.11 1.48 15.14
C SER A 952 39.40 1.25 15.92
N GLU A 953 39.78 2.17 16.83
CA GLU A 953 41.03 2.11 17.59
C GLU A 953 41.26 0.79 18.34
N ARG A 954 40.26 0.20 19.01
CA ARG A 954 40.44 -1.09 19.71
C ARG A 954 40.91 -2.21 18.74
N HIS A 955 40.38 -2.23 17.52
CA HIS A 955 40.82 -3.18 16.48
C HIS A 955 42.21 -2.81 15.93
N LEU A 956 42.49 -1.51 15.71
CA LEU A 956 43.80 -1.02 15.26
C LEU A 956 44.93 -1.34 16.25
N ILE A 957 44.67 -1.23 17.55
CA ILE A 957 45.66 -1.47 18.60
C ILE A 957 46.01 -2.96 18.70
N ASN A 958 45.03 -3.84 18.48
CA ASN A 958 45.17 -5.29 18.66
C ASN A 958 45.61 -6.04 17.38
N ASP A 959 45.48 -5.46 16.17
CA ASP A 959 46.12 -5.98 14.94
C ASP A 959 47.31 -5.10 14.51
N GLN A 960 48.53 -5.66 14.68
CA GLN A 960 49.80 -5.05 14.31
C GLN A 960 49.91 -4.66 12.81
N LYS A 961 49.19 -5.35 11.91
CA LYS A 961 49.16 -5.05 10.46
C LYS A 961 48.28 -3.83 10.18
N GLU A 962 47.11 -3.75 10.80
CA GLU A 962 46.25 -2.56 10.72
C GLU A 962 46.93 -1.33 11.35
N LEU A 963 47.62 -1.49 12.49
CA LEU A 963 48.38 -0.41 13.11
C LEU A 963 49.48 0.14 12.17
N LEU A 964 50.18 -0.75 11.45
CA LEU A 964 51.18 -0.37 10.43
C LEU A 964 50.60 0.38 9.22
N MET A 965 49.27 0.39 9.05
CA MET A 965 48.55 1.14 8.02
C MET A 965 47.86 2.40 8.56
N TRP A 966 47.92 2.66 9.87
CA TRP A 966 47.34 3.87 10.47
C TRP A 966 48.02 5.15 9.97
N LYS A 967 47.20 6.20 9.84
CA LYS A 967 47.59 7.58 9.52
C LYS A 967 46.66 8.54 10.26
N LYS A 968 47.17 9.70 10.70
CA LYS A 968 46.36 10.81 11.27
C LYS A 968 45.21 11.29 10.34
N SER A 969 45.27 10.99 9.04
CA SER A 969 44.18 11.26 8.09
C SER A 969 43.02 10.25 8.13
N ARG A 970 43.16 9.07 8.78
CA ARG A 970 42.10 8.04 8.86
C ARG A 970 40.85 8.62 9.53
N SER A 971 40.97 9.15 10.75
CA SER A 971 39.87 9.79 11.47
C SER A 971 39.31 11.05 10.79
N ASN A 972 40.15 11.84 10.12
CA ASN A 972 39.70 12.97 9.29
C ASN A 972 38.90 12.56 8.04
N ASN A 973 39.01 11.30 7.60
CA ASN A 973 38.22 10.76 6.50
C ASN A 973 36.94 10.09 7.00
N PHE A 974 37.00 9.41 8.15
CA PHE A 974 35.81 8.89 8.82
C PHE A 974 34.87 10.00 9.27
N SER A 975 35.36 11.08 9.90
CA SER A 975 34.52 12.23 10.31
C SER A 975 33.82 12.92 9.15
N LYS A 976 34.46 13.02 7.98
CA LYS A 976 33.81 13.49 6.74
C LYS A 976 32.68 12.58 6.27
N LYS A 977 32.78 11.26 6.46
CA LYS A 977 31.73 10.29 6.13
C LYS A 977 30.60 10.32 7.17
N GLN A 978 30.96 10.30 8.45
CA GLN A 978 30.04 10.39 9.59
C GLN A 978 29.19 11.66 9.51
N TYR A 979 29.80 12.82 9.24
CA TYR A 979 29.09 14.08 8.99
C TYR A 979 28.07 13.97 7.84
N LYS A 980 28.38 13.28 6.73
CA LYS A 980 27.43 13.09 5.64
C LYS A 980 26.25 12.19 6.03
N ILE A 981 26.49 11.13 6.80
CA ILE A 981 25.42 10.25 7.31
C ILE A 981 24.53 11.02 8.29
N LEU A 982 25.14 11.78 9.21
CA LEU A 982 24.43 12.61 10.19
C LEU A 982 23.61 13.72 9.53
N LEU A 983 24.12 14.37 8.48
CA LEU A 983 23.37 15.36 7.68
C LEU A 983 22.14 14.75 6.99
N GLY A 984 22.24 13.51 6.53
CA GLY A 984 21.08 12.77 6.01
C GLY A 984 20.07 12.43 7.11
N ALA A 985 20.55 11.92 8.24
CA ALA A 985 19.73 11.60 9.41
C ALA A 985 18.93 12.83 9.90
N VAL A 986 19.59 13.99 10.02
CA VAL A 986 18.96 15.27 10.37
C VAL A 986 17.86 15.68 9.38
N LYS A 987 17.98 15.34 8.08
CA LYS A 987 16.94 15.63 7.08
C LYS A 987 15.65 14.83 7.32
N ALA A 988 15.75 13.57 7.74
CA ALA A 988 14.61 12.67 7.90
C ALA A 988 14.04 12.58 9.33
N LEU A 989 14.66 13.25 10.30
CA LEU A 989 14.12 13.39 11.65
C LEU A 989 12.94 14.36 11.67
N LYS A 990 11.80 13.96 12.24
CA LYS A 990 10.64 14.83 12.48
C LYS A 990 11.00 16.07 13.31
N VAL A 991 10.21 17.13 13.21
CA VAL A 991 10.25 18.23 14.19
C VAL A 991 9.93 17.67 15.57
N ASN A 992 10.61 18.15 16.61
CA ASN A 992 10.63 17.59 17.97
C ASN A 992 11.22 16.17 18.12
N GLY A 993 11.59 15.48 17.03
CA GLY A 993 12.21 14.15 17.06
C GLY A 993 13.62 14.13 17.69
N ILE A 994 14.04 12.95 18.14
CA ILE A 994 15.32 12.71 18.84
C ILE A 994 16.27 11.87 17.97
N LEU A 995 17.49 12.37 17.78
CA LEU A 995 18.57 11.67 17.10
C LEU A 995 19.70 11.37 18.08
N VAL A 996 20.14 10.12 18.15
CA VAL A 996 21.37 9.71 18.83
C VAL A 996 22.44 9.39 17.79
N TYR A 997 23.48 10.22 17.76
CA TYR A 997 24.70 9.92 17.02
C TYR A 997 25.62 9.12 17.94
N SER A 998 26.09 7.95 17.51
CA SER A 998 27.08 7.16 18.25
C SER A 998 28.25 6.72 17.39
N THR A 999 29.41 6.48 18.01
CA THR A 999 30.59 5.96 17.32
C THR A 999 31.53 5.25 18.29
N CYS A 1000 32.18 4.19 17.80
CA CYS A 1000 33.21 3.44 18.51
C CYS A 1000 34.60 4.11 18.49
N SER A 1001 34.71 5.36 18.04
CA SER A 1001 35.97 6.10 18.00
C SER A 1001 36.31 6.74 19.35
N ILE A 1002 37.58 6.67 19.73
CA ILE A 1002 38.13 7.52 20.80
C ILE A 1002 38.60 8.88 20.27
N SER A 1003 38.46 9.18 18.98
CA SER A 1003 38.97 10.41 18.36
C SER A 1003 37.98 11.56 18.47
N ASN A 1004 38.41 12.68 19.07
CA ASN A 1004 37.60 13.91 19.06
C ASN A 1004 37.36 14.44 17.62
N LEU A 1005 38.09 13.95 16.61
CA LEU A 1005 37.78 14.24 15.20
C LEU A 1005 36.44 13.63 14.75
N GLU A 1006 36.01 12.51 15.35
CA GLU A 1006 34.83 11.71 14.98
C GLU A 1006 33.68 11.89 15.99
N ASN A 1007 33.95 12.54 17.12
CA ASN A 1007 33.06 12.71 18.26
C ASN A 1007 32.50 14.16 18.29
N ASP A 1008 32.82 14.97 19.31
CA ASP A 1008 32.27 16.33 19.46
C ASP A 1008 32.50 17.22 18.22
N ARG A 1009 33.60 17.06 17.47
CA ARG A 1009 33.82 17.87 16.26
C ARG A 1009 32.89 17.53 15.08
N VAL A 1010 32.30 16.32 15.05
CA VAL A 1010 31.24 16.01 14.09
C VAL A 1010 29.94 16.69 14.50
N ILE A 1011 29.63 16.71 15.81
CA ILE A 1011 28.46 17.38 16.37
C ILE A 1011 28.56 18.90 16.22
N LYS A 1012 29.66 19.51 16.67
CA LYS A 1012 29.94 20.95 16.50
C LYS A 1012 29.68 21.40 15.05
N LYS A 1013 30.23 20.63 14.10
CA LYS A 1013 30.07 20.92 12.68
C LYS A 1013 28.62 20.78 12.19
N ILE A 1014 27.81 19.84 12.71
CA ILE A 1014 26.40 19.75 12.31
C ILE A 1014 25.58 20.93 12.86
N LEU A 1015 25.88 21.38 14.09
CA LEU A 1015 25.26 22.57 14.68
C LEU A 1015 25.61 23.84 13.88
N GLU A 1016 26.87 23.98 13.46
CA GLU A 1016 27.38 25.13 12.68
C GLU A 1016 26.94 25.16 11.20
N ASN A 1017 26.40 24.07 10.63
CA ASN A 1017 26.17 23.93 9.18
C ASN A 1017 24.80 23.31 8.78
N SER A 1018 23.89 23.14 9.73
CA SER A 1018 22.53 22.61 9.50
C SER A 1018 21.57 23.72 9.04
N TRP A 1019 20.63 23.38 8.15
CA TRP A 1019 19.51 24.26 7.74
C TRP A 1019 18.28 24.12 8.65
N VAL A 1020 18.33 23.25 9.68
CA VAL A 1020 17.33 23.13 10.75
C VAL A 1020 17.98 23.36 12.11
N ARG A 1021 17.22 23.96 13.04
CA ARG A 1021 17.67 24.14 14.42
C ARG A 1021 17.79 22.78 15.11
N LEU A 1022 18.96 22.54 15.70
CA LEU A 1022 19.28 21.34 16.48
C LEU A 1022 19.75 21.77 17.87
N GLU A 1023 19.26 21.09 18.90
CA GLU A 1023 19.66 21.32 20.29
C GLU A 1023 20.26 20.06 20.90
N VAL A 1024 21.36 20.21 21.65
CA VAL A 1024 22.07 19.11 22.30
C VAL A 1024 21.46 18.86 23.67
N ILE A 1025 20.87 17.68 23.88
CA ILE A 1025 20.26 17.32 25.16
C ILE A 1025 21.34 16.72 26.07
N LYS A 1026 21.93 17.57 26.93
CA LYS A 1026 22.83 17.16 28.01
C LYS A 1026 22.05 16.60 29.22
N ARG A 1027 21.41 15.44 29.04
CA ARG A 1027 20.79 14.65 30.15
C ARG A 1027 21.57 13.36 30.39
N LYS A 1028 21.70 12.98 31.67
CA LYS A 1028 22.10 11.63 32.12
C LYS A 1028 20.87 10.95 32.67
N SER A 1029 20.23 10.08 31.87
CA SER A 1029 18.84 9.66 32.08
C SER A 1029 18.70 8.14 32.18
N GLY A 1030 19.02 7.57 33.34
CA GLY A 1030 18.94 6.12 33.57
C GLY A 1030 20.14 5.34 33.03
N TRP A 1031 21.36 5.88 33.19
CA TRP A 1031 22.61 5.13 33.02
C TRP A 1031 23.70 5.69 33.93
N GLU A 1032 24.53 4.81 34.49
CA GLU A 1032 25.53 5.17 35.50
C GLU A 1032 26.92 5.47 34.90
N ILE A 1033 27.30 4.73 33.85
CA ILE A 1033 28.62 4.82 33.20
C ILE A 1033 28.73 5.99 32.20
N GLY A 1034 29.95 6.41 31.90
CA GLY A 1034 30.29 7.45 30.94
C GLY A 1034 30.56 8.84 31.55
N GLU A 1035 31.49 9.57 30.92
CA GLU A 1035 31.85 10.95 31.25
C GLU A 1035 31.30 11.94 30.20
N GLU A 1036 31.00 13.18 30.61
CA GLU A 1036 30.43 14.22 29.75
C GLU A 1036 31.52 14.88 28.88
N THR A 1037 31.13 15.39 27.70
CA THR A 1037 32.03 16.03 26.72
C THR A 1037 31.49 17.41 26.26
N GLU A 1038 32.04 18.02 25.19
CA GLU A 1038 31.56 19.34 24.70
C GLU A 1038 30.07 19.26 24.29
N PHE A 1039 29.68 18.21 23.56
CA PHE A 1039 28.33 18.01 23.02
C PHE A 1039 27.73 16.61 23.25
N GLY A 1040 28.28 15.80 24.16
CA GLY A 1040 27.77 14.45 24.39
C GLY A 1040 28.35 13.75 25.61
N TRP A 1041 28.44 12.42 25.50
CA TRP A 1041 28.97 11.51 26.50
C TRP A 1041 29.99 10.56 25.85
N ILE A 1042 31.01 10.14 26.60
CA ILE A 1042 31.92 9.08 26.18
C ILE A 1042 32.10 8.04 27.27
N ILE A 1043 31.87 6.78 26.92
CA ILE A 1043 32.17 5.61 27.76
C ILE A 1043 33.53 5.10 27.29
N LEU A 1044 34.49 5.04 28.22
CA LEU A 1044 35.86 4.63 27.96
C LEU A 1044 36.29 3.56 28.99
N PRO A 1045 37.03 2.51 28.57
CA PRO A 1045 37.30 1.35 29.41
C PRO A 1045 38.19 1.67 30.63
N ASP A 1046 38.91 2.79 30.63
CA ASP A 1046 39.79 3.24 31.73
C ASP A 1046 39.04 3.68 33.00
N LYS A 1047 37.73 3.98 32.88
CA LYS A 1047 36.89 4.47 33.98
C LYS A 1047 35.57 3.71 34.14
N ASN A 1048 35.30 2.75 33.26
CA ASN A 1048 33.98 2.11 33.14
C ASN A 1048 34.14 0.59 32.98
N ASP A 1049 34.95 -0.04 33.84
CA ASP A 1049 35.09 -1.50 33.96
C ASP A 1049 35.26 -2.26 32.62
N GLY A 1050 36.06 -1.71 31.69
CA GLY A 1050 36.33 -2.32 30.38
C GLY A 1050 35.32 -2.00 29.26
N TRP A 1051 34.17 -1.37 29.56
CA TRP A 1051 33.11 -1.05 28.61
C TRP A 1051 33.49 0.05 27.60
N GLY A 1052 32.84 0.03 26.44
CA GLY A 1052 33.19 0.92 25.33
C GLY A 1052 34.50 0.49 24.64
N PRO A 1053 35.20 1.37 23.90
CA PRO A 1053 34.92 2.80 23.74
C PRO A 1053 33.62 3.06 22.97
N MET A 1054 32.82 4.01 23.45
CA MET A 1054 31.60 4.47 22.78
C MET A 1054 31.37 5.94 23.10
N TYR A 1055 31.38 6.79 22.07
CA TYR A 1055 30.85 8.15 22.15
C TYR A 1055 29.39 8.16 21.72
N PHE A 1056 28.57 9.01 22.36
CA PHE A 1056 27.27 9.36 21.83
C PHE A 1056 26.85 10.80 22.16
N SER A 1057 26.03 11.38 21.29
CA SER A 1057 25.41 12.71 21.45
C SER A 1057 23.92 12.62 21.14
N ILE A 1058 23.10 13.29 21.95
CA ILE A 1058 21.63 13.33 21.80
C ILE A 1058 21.26 14.69 21.24
N LEU A 1059 20.69 14.72 20.04
CA LEU A 1059 20.22 15.91 19.34
C LEU A 1059 18.70 15.90 19.24
N LYS A 1060 18.04 17.03 19.48
CA LYS A 1060 16.63 17.25 19.17
C LYS A 1060 16.49 18.24 18.02
N ARG A 1061 15.65 17.93 17.02
CA ARG A 1061 15.24 18.93 16.01
C ARG A 1061 14.15 19.82 16.60
N ILE A 1062 14.36 21.13 16.53
CA ILE A 1062 13.41 22.14 17.02
C ILE A 1062 12.68 22.75 15.82
N GLU A 1063 11.52 23.33 16.11
CA GLU A 1063 10.69 24.06 15.17
C GLU A 1063 11.34 25.36 14.70
N GLY A 1064 10.94 25.84 13.52
CA GLY A 1064 11.47 27.03 12.88
C GLY A 1064 12.52 26.77 11.79
N ARG A 1065 12.37 27.46 10.66
CA ARG A 1065 13.40 27.54 9.62
C ARG A 1065 14.50 28.48 10.08
N ASN A 1066 15.69 27.93 10.36
CA ASN A 1066 16.89 28.73 10.45
C ASN A 1066 17.46 28.93 9.04
N VAL A 1067 17.50 30.21 8.64
CA VAL A 1067 18.47 30.81 7.71
C VAL A 1067 18.09 31.02 6.24
N GLU A 1068 18.34 32.25 5.79
CA GLU A 1068 18.53 32.65 4.40
C GLU A 1068 20.04 32.57 4.02
N LYS A 1069 20.40 31.76 3.02
CA LYS A 1069 21.83 31.52 2.68
C LYS A 1069 22.40 32.62 1.79
N LYS A 1070 23.23 33.50 2.36
CA LYS A 1070 23.99 34.55 1.61
C LYS A 1070 25.50 34.33 1.73
N ASN A 1071 26.24 34.47 0.61
CA ASN A 1071 27.71 34.47 0.54
C ASN A 1071 28.44 33.36 1.35
N ASN A 1072 27.95 32.11 1.26
CA ASN A 1072 28.47 30.94 1.99
C ASN A 1072 28.53 31.07 3.52
N LYS A 1073 27.72 31.97 4.09
CA LYS A 1073 27.43 32.03 5.52
C LYS A 1073 25.95 31.75 5.78
N PHE A 1074 25.67 31.42 7.02
CA PHE A 1074 24.33 31.32 7.55
C PHE A 1074 23.99 32.63 8.32
N TYR A 1075 22.70 32.95 8.45
CA TYR A 1075 22.16 34.17 9.05
C TYR A 1075 20.80 33.88 9.70
N ASN A 1076 20.63 34.13 10.99
CA ASN A 1076 19.34 34.02 11.69
C ASN A 1076 18.32 35.06 11.20
N LYS A 1077 17.03 34.91 11.56
CA LYS A 1077 15.96 35.89 11.24
C LYS A 1077 16.20 37.30 11.82
N ASP A 1078 17.04 37.42 12.84
CA ASP A 1078 17.48 38.68 13.47
C ASP A 1078 18.76 39.26 12.83
N GLY A 1079 19.33 38.58 11.85
CA GLY A 1079 20.54 38.98 11.13
C GLY A 1079 21.87 38.53 11.76
N THR A 1080 21.89 37.79 12.88
CA THR A 1080 23.16 37.28 13.44
C THR A 1080 23.76 36.16 12.58
N VAL A 1081 25.08 36.15 12.46
CA VAL A 1081 25.90 35.19 11.67
C VAL A 1081 26.28 33.97 12.50
#